data_AF-A0A9P7V3U0-F1
#
_entry.id   AF-A0A9P7V3U0-F1
#
_cell.length_a   1.000
_cell.length_b   1.000
_cell.length_c   1.000
_cell.angle_alpha   90.00
_cell.angle_beta   90.00
_cell.angle_gamma   90.00
#
_symmetry.space_group_name_H-M   'P 1'
#
loop_
_entity.id
_entity.type
_entity.pdbx_description
1 polymer ?
#
loop_
_entity_poly.entity_id
_entity_poly.type
_entity_poly.pdbx_seq_one_letter_code
_entity_poly.pdbx_strand_id
1 'polypeptide(L)'
;MTFLASVIYTNMRQAREFYRGLTPNVAMKFMKRLAVLAVVLAGLGATVVAQSTSASAVQDNPDVKIQPSTFTVPGAFPTSVYAKYYNNPTATDAQVQPVISDPITHKTYPLSLTNPDSIPVNNTVDPHPLPPKAPASHLFAQAVAQIKSIAANPTFGSPCAKCQAGLGIAKFLALAAPAEGPKLAVELCEYFKLSNTCESTFGRLGIGSVITQVVANADASGLDGQMLCQNFFNLCPLPPASPLNLTSWFKKPKPSPLPPPKKPTGKRLKVLHLSDLHIDPRYATGSEANCTSGPCCRENVVSPHQILFPAPRFGAFHCDTPFSLAMAAMEAIPPLTGTKDGGFAWTIYTGDLVSHDSDNQLSRDYVTYTETLVYDLFKRMLGSGPVYAALGNHDSYNQAQDSPHSLGKPLADQFSWNYDHVASLWEHEEWLPEAAVQLARAHYASYMVKRSDKLRVIALNTNLWYRANFFNYINMTDPDVSGMLRFLTDELQDAEDSGDRVWIIGHVLSGWDGSNPLTNPTNLFYQMYVDVTGPSLADTDFVVHSVDRFSPHVISAIFWGHTHEDQLSIFYANNGTAMNANTANAVAWVGPSLTPITGLNSGFRVYEVDSETFDVLDAYTWSSDVSEYPELDSQIERGPVYTYEYSTREAYGKTISDWGPNDPLNATWWHLVTEAMEANHTLVQTFTTFQGKSSARTPNCTTDDCVAAKICYMRSGMDLLPVTSPSIIPVLKPTKQLEMASVDHAASYAALILADDGVEITSDKILLLTGAAGVELEPIWANLLAKALVGKDVRELLSNVGSGGGAPAAAAGGATAAAGGAAEAPKEEEKEEEKEESDDDMGFGLFD
;
A
#
# COMPACT_ATOMS: atom_id res chain seq x y z
N MET A 1 12.22 23.96 -1.64
CA MET A 1 12.27 24.61 -2.98
C MET A 1 13.68 24.94 -3.46
N THR A 2 14.59 25.47 -2.64
CA THR A 2 15.94 25.91 -3.08
C THR A 2 16.90 24.77 -3.46
N PHE A 3 16.70 23.55 -2.95
CA PHE A 3 17.58 22.39 -3.23
C PHE A 3 17.24 21.67 -4.54
N LEU A 4 15.94 21.56 -4.88
CA LEU A 4 15.47 20.94 -6.13
C LEU A 4 15.84 21.80 -7.36
N ALA A 5 15.69 23.12 -7.24
CA ALA A 5 16.11 24.09 -8.26
C ALA A 5 17.64 24.04 -8.50
N SER A 6 18.44 23.81 -7.45
CA SER A 6 19.90 23.68 -7.55
C SER A 6 20.32 22.40 -8.29
N VAL A 7 19.61 21.28 -8.09
CA VAL A 7 19.92 20.00 -8.76
C VAL A 7 19.56 20.04 -10.25
N ILE A 8 18.39 20.59 -10.60
CA ILE A 8 17.97 20.75 -12.00
C ILE A 8 18.87 21.75 -12.74
N TYR A 9 19.20 22.88 -12.11
CA TYR A 9 20.13 23.87 -12.66
C TYR A 9 21.54 23.28 -12.87
N THR A 10 22.01 22.42 -11.95
CA THR A 10 23.35 21.79 -12.05
C THR A 10 23.42 20.75 -13.17
N ASN A 11 22.38 19.92 -13.35
CA ASN A 11 22.33 18.93 -14.43
C ASN A 11 22.22 19.59 -15.82
N MET A 12 21.42 20.66 -15.94
CA MET A 12 21.32 21.44 -17.19
C MET A 12 22.63 22.20 -17.50
N ARG A 13 23.36 22.66 -16.47
CA ARG A 13 24.68 23.29 -16.61
C ARG A 13 25.77 22.29 -17.02
N GLN A 14 25.70 21.03 -16.57
CA GLN A 14 26.60 19.96 -17.03
C GLN A 14 26.36 19.56 -18.49
N ALA A 15 25.10 19.49 -18.94
CA ALA A 15 24.77 19.27 -20.35
C ALA A 15 25.29 20.42 -21.26
N ARG A 16 25.29 21.66 -20.74
CA ARG A 16 25.85 22.84 -21.41
C ARG A 16 27.38 22.80 -21.56
N GLU A 17 28.11 22.29 -20.58
CA GLU A 17 29.57 22.12 -20.68
C GLU A 17 29.96 21.00 -21.65
N PHE A 18 29.15 19.94 -21.74
CA PHE A 18 29.31 18.88 -22.74
C PHE A 18 29.17 19.39 -24.18
N TYR A 19 28.26 20.35 -24.42
CA TYR A 19 28.07 20.98 -25.73
C TYR A 19 29.17 21.97 -26.13
N ARG A 20 29.82 22.66 -25.17
CA ARG A 20 30.91 23.62 -25.45
C ARG A 20 32.23 22.94 -25.84
N GLY A 21 32.38 21.65 -25.60
CA GLY A 21 33.59 20.86 -25.92
C GLY A 21 33.69 20.35 -27.37
N LEU A 22 32.66 20.52 -28.20
CA LEU A 22 32.65 20.02 -29.57
C LEU A 22 33.00 21.14 -30.58
N THR A 23 34.29 21.36 -30.79
CA THR A 23 34.80 22.06 -31.99
C THR A 23 35.39 21.09 -33.02
N PRO A 24 35.38 21.45 -34.31
CA PRO A 24 35.20 20.51 -35.40
C PRO A 24 36.54 19.94 -35.88
N ASN A 25 36.99 18.83 -35.30
CA ASN A 25 37.97 17.97 -35.97
C ASN A 25 37.95 16.49 -35.58
N VAL A 26 36.97 16.05 -34.78
CA VAL A 26 36.81 14.63 -34.42
C VAL A 26 35.63 13.97 -35.15
N ALA A 27 34.66 14.75 -35.63
CA ALA A 27 33.48 14.26 -36.37
C ALA A 27 33.80 13.62 -37.75
N MET A 28 35.01 13.84 -38.29
CA MET A 28 35.39 13.28 -39.59
C MET A 28 35.99 11.86 -39.52
N LYS A 29 36.28 11.34 -38.32
CA LYS A 29 36.80 9.97 -38.13
C LYS A 29 35.73 8.93 -37.78
N PHE A 30 34.55 9.34 -37.31
CA PHE A 30 33.47 8.41 -36.94
C PHE A 30 32.48 8.15 -38.08
N MET A 31 32.19 9.16 -38.92
CA MET A 31 31.29 9.05 -40.07
C MET A 31 31.83 8.20 -41.24
N LYS A 32 33.14 7.91 -41.29
CA LYS A 32 33.74 7.06 -42.34
C LYS A 32 33.69 5.56 -42.06
N ARG A 33 33.15 5.11 -40.91
CA ARG A 33 33.02 3.68 -40.58
C ARG A 33 31.58 3.14 -40.58
N LEU A 34 30.55 3.98 -40.76
CA LEU A 34 29.17 3.51 -40.88
C LEU A 34 28.66 3.37 -42.33
N ALA A 35 29.38 3.87 -43.34
CA ALA A 35 28.95 3.81 -44.74
C ALA A 35 29.29 2.48 -45.46
N VAL A 36 29.74 1.44 -44.76
CA VAL A 36 30.14 0.15 -45.36
C VAL A 36 29.24 -1.01 -44.94
N LEU A 37 28.25 -0.81 -44.06
CA LEU A 37 27.33 -1.87 -43.63
C LEU A 37 25.89 -1.72 -44.17
N ALA A 38 25.66 -0.86 -45.15
CA ALA A 38 24.34 -0.62 -45.75
C ALA A 38 24.19 -1.18 -47.18
N VAL A 39 25.13 -1.99 -47.68
CA VAL A 39 25.13 -2.47 -49.09
C VAL A 39 25.16 -4.00 -49.24
N VAL A 40 25.05 -4.79 -48.17
CA VAL A 40 25.18 -6.27 -48.31
C VAL A 40 23.89 -7.08 -48.12
N LEU A 41 22.78 -6.54 -47.61
CA LEU A 41 21.58 -7.38 -47.40
C LEU A 41 20.30 -6.75 -47.95
N ALA A 42 20.27 -6.64 -49.28
CA ALA A 42 19.05 -6.70 -50.06
C ALA A 42 19.21 -7.86 -51.07
N GLY A 43 18.56 -8.99 -50.81
CA GLY A 43 18.58 -10.12 -51.73
C GLY A 43 17.96 -11.39 -51.18
N LEU A 44 16.84 -11.78 -51.79
CA LEU A 44 16.23 -13.12 -51.86
C LEU A 44 15.33 -13.53 -50.69
N GLY A 45 14.03 -13.64 -51.00
CA GLY A 45 13.02 -14.21 -50.13
C GLY A 45 12.77 -15.70 -50.35
N ALA A 46 11.81 -16.25 -49.62
CA ALA A 46 10.87 -17.29 -50.07
C ALA A 46 9.92 -17.69 -48.92
N THR A 47 8.63 -17.78 -49.26
CA THR A 47 7.60 -18.74 -48.79
C THR A 47 7.44 -19.05 -47.30
N VAL A 48 6.30 -18.59 -46.76
CA VAL A 48 5.66 -19.13 -45.55
C VAL A 48 4.95 -20.44 -45.91
N VAL A 49 5.38 -21.55 -45.31
CA VAL A 49 4.60 -22.79 -45.21
C VAL A 49 4.19 -22.93 -43.74
N ALA A 50 2.89 -22.89 -43.50
CA ALA A 50 2.30 -23.26 -42.22
C ALA A 50 2.49 -24.75 -42.00
N GLN A 51 3.16 -25.13 -40.91
CA GLN A 51 3.11 -26.48 -40.36
C GLN A 51 2.65 -26.39 -38.90
N SER A 52 1.43 -26.86 -38.70
CA SER A 52 0.88 -27.30 -37.43
C SER A 52 1.79 -28.38 -36.85
N THR A 53 2.33 -28.14 -35.65
CA THR A 53 2.93 -29.20 -34.84
C THR A 53 2.01 -29.48 -33.66
N SER A 54 1.41 -30.66 -33.72
CA SER A 54 0.62 -31.27 -32.66
C SER A 54 1.49 -31.48 -31.43
N ALA A 55 1.14 -30.81 -30.33
CA ALA A 55 1.64 -31.13 -29.00
C ALA A 55 1.29 -32.59 -28.69
N SER A 56 2.31 -33.42 -28.47
CA SER A 56 2.13 -34.79 -28.00
C SER A 56 1.79 -34.75 -26.52
N ALA A 57 0.66 -35.35 -26.18
CA ALA A 57 0.10 -35.44 -24.84
C ALA A 57 1.10 -36.02 -23.83
N VAL A 58 1.44 -35.24 -22.81
CA VAL A 58 1.91 -35.77 -21.54
C VAL A 58 0.68 -36.29 -20.81
N GLN A 59 0.71 -37.57 -20.43
CA GLN A 59 -0.41 -38.26 -19.79
C GLN A 59 -0.76 -37.62 -18.45
N ASP A 60 -2.01 -37.16 -18.35
CA ASP A 60 -2.61 -36.67 -17.12
C ASP A 60 -2.94 -37.79 -16.15
N ASN A 61 -2.58 -37.55 -14.89
CA ASN A 61 -3.08 -38.27 -13.73
C ASN A 61 -4.55 -37.86 -13.48
N PRO A 62 -5.50 -38.78 -13.24
CA PRO A 62 -6.93 -38.49 -13.35
C PRO A 62 -7.61 -37.96 -12.06
N ASP A 63 -6.89 -37.25 -11.19
CA ASP A 63 -7.50 -36.65 -9.99
C ASP A 63 -7.48 -35.11 -10.07
N VAL A 64 -8.66 -34.57 -10.38
CA VAL A 64 -9.12 -33.16 -10.32
C VAL A 64 -8.22 -32.13 -11.00
N LYS A 65 -8.35 -32.03 -12.32
CA LYS A 65 -7.88 -30.87 -13.07
C LYS A 65 -8.73 -29.63 -12.77
N ILE A 66 -8.11 -28.59 -12.21
CA ILE A 66 -8.63 -27.21 -12.30
C ILE A 66 -8.55 -26.80 -13.78
N GLN A 67 -9.63 -26.94 -14.57
CA GLN A 67 -9.69 -26.58 -16.01
C GLN A 67 -11.14 -26.33 -16.48
N PRO A 68 -11.41 -25.38 -17.41
CA PRO A 68 -11.00 -23.96 -17.49
C PRO A 68 -12.27 -23.05 -17.62
N SER A 69 -12.25 -21.72 -17.75
CA SER A 69 -11.23 -20.66 -17.66
C SER A 69 -11.87 -19.34 -17.17
N THR A 70 -13.19 -19.29 -16.99
CA THR A 70 -13.95 -18.08 -16.66
C THR A 70 -15.27 -18.45 -15.96
N PHE A 71 -15.78 -17.54 -15.13
CA PHE A 71 -17.13 -17.60 -14.60
C PHE A 71 -17.79 -16.24 -14.75
N THR A 72 -18.88 -16.19 -15.50
CA THR A 72 -19.72 -15.00 -15.61
C THR A 72 -20.74 -15.04 -14.49
N VAL A 73 -20.57 -14.13 -13.54
CA VAL A 73 -21.52 -13.97 -12.42
C VAL A 73 -22.89 -13.55 -12.97
N PRO A 74 -24.02 -13.95 -12.37
CA PRO A 74 -25.31 -13.35 -12.69
C PRO A 74 -25.32 -11.84 -12.48
N GLY A 75 -25.97 -11.07 -13.36
CA GLY A 75 -26.04 -9.61 -13.21
C GLY A 75 -27.02 -9.16 -12.13
N ALA A 76 -27.97 -10.01 -11.76
CA ALA A 76 -28.93 -9.75 -10.70
C ALA A 76 -28.33 -10.11 -9.34
N PHE A 77 -28.51 -9.23 -8.35
CA PHE A 77 -28.04 -9.48 -7.00
C PHE A 77 -28.79 -10.66 -6.34
N PRO A 78 -28.09 -11.59 -5.67
CA PRO A 78 -28.72 -12.74 -5.02
C PRO A 78 -29.44 -12.34 -3.71
N THR A 79 -30.67 -11.87 -3.84
CA THR A 79 -31.50 -11.36 -2.72
C THR A 79 -31.82 -12.37 -1.60
N SER A 80 -31.54 -13.66 -1.81
CA SER A 80 -31.77 -14.70 -0.80
C SER A 80 -30.66 -14.84 0.23
N VAL A 81 -29.51 -14.16 0.04
CA VAL A 81 -28.35 -14.27 0.95
C VAL A 81 -28.65 -13.70 2.33
N TYR A 82 -29.38 -12.58 2.39
CA TYR A 82 -29.83 -11.95 3.62
C TYR A 82 -31.36 -11.94 3.71
N ALA A 83 -31.88 -12.01 4.94
CA ALA A 83 -33.33 -12.09 5.15
C ALA A 83 -34.06 -10.75 4.97
N LYS A 84 -33.36 -9.62 5.16
CA LYS A 84 -33.92 -8.27 5.14
C LYS A 84 -32.91 -7.26 4.59
N TYR A 85 -33.45 -6.22 3.95
CA TYR A 85 -32.69 -5.13 3.36
C TYR A 85 -33.37 -3.80 3.70
N TYR A 86 -32.57 -2.73 3.84
CA TYR A 86 -33.07 -1.37 4.08
C TYR A 86 -33.59 -0.71 2.79
N ASN A 87 -33.02 -1.08 1.65
CA ASN A 87 -33.44 -0.64 0.33
C ASN A 87 -33.95 -1.81 -0.53
N ASN A 88 -34.34 -1.53 -1.77
CA ASN A 88 -34.68 -2.59 -2.72
C ASN A 88 -33.38 -3.28 -3.21
N PRO A 89 -33.13 -4.55 -2.85
CA PRO A 89 -31.88 -5.23 -3.20
C PRO A 89 -31.78 -5.58 -4.70
N THR A 90 -32.82 -5.34 -5.50
CA THR A 90 -32.79 -5.50 -6.96
C THR A 90 -32.49 -4.19 -7.70
N ALA A 91 -32.36 -3.07 -6.99
CA ALA A 91 -32.01 -1.78 -7.59
C ALA A 91 -30.57 -1.84 -8.13
N THR A 92 -30.35 -1.30 -9.33
CA THR A 92 -29.02 -1.27 -9.96
C THR A 92 -28.35 0.09 -9.86
N ASP A 93 -29.14 1.13 -9.61
CA ASP A 93 -28.77 2.52 -9.39
C ASP A 93 -28.33 2.82 -7.95
N ALA A 94 -28.48 1.86 -7.03
CA ALA A 94 -28.02 1.95 -5.65
C ALA A 94 -27.37 0.65 -5.20
N GLN A 95 -26.36 0.73 -4.32
CA GLN A 95 -25.78 -0.46 -3.70
C GLN A 95 -26.73 -1.09 -2.69
N VAL A 96 -26.65 -2.41 -2.56
CA VAL A 96 -27.51 -3.17 -1.64
C VAL A 96 -27.15 -2.89 -0.19
N GLN A 97 -28.16 -2.65 0.64
CA GLN A 97 -28.02 -2.34 2.07
C GLN A 97 -28.67 -3.44 2.92
N PRO A 98 -27.98 -4.54 3.23
CA PRO A 98 -28.53 -5.62 4.05
C PRO A 98 -28.74 -5.18 5.50
N VAL A 99 -29.77 -5.72 6.16
CA VAL A 99 -29.99 -5.50 7.60
C VAL A 99 -29.16 -6.50 8.39
N ILE A 100 -28.03 -6.05 8.94
CA ILE A 100 -27.11 -6.89 9.70
C ILE A 100 -27.41 -6.81 11.19
N SER A 101 -27.51 -7.98 11.83
CA SER A 101 -27.64 -8.11 13.28
C SER A 101 -26.46 -8.89 13.82
N ASP A 102 -25.77 -8.30 14.78
CA ASP A 102 -24.60 -8.86 15.41
C ASP A 102 -25.00 -10.01 16.36
N PRO A 103 -24.52 -11.24 16.14
CA PRO A 103 -24.84 -12.37 17.01
C PRO A 103 -24.17 -12.27 18.39
N ILE A 104 -23.10 -11.49 18.53
CA ILE A 104 -22.30 -11.34 19.75
C ILE A 104 -22.84 -10.20 20.61
N THR A 105 -23.04 -9.02 20.02
CA THR A 105 -23.54 -7.84 20.77
C THR A 105 -25.08 -7.76 20.80
N HIS A 106 -25.76 -8.60 20.00
CA HIS A 106 -27.22 -8.61 19.82
C HIS A 106 -27.79 -7.27 19.32
N LYS A 107 -26.95 -6.44 18.69
CA LYS A 107 -27.31 -5.16 18.10
C LYS A 107 -27.65 -5.33 16.63
N THR A 108 -28.74 -4.72 16.18
CA THR A 108 -29.00 -4.50 14.75
C THR A 108 -28.41 -3.16 14.36
N TYR A 109 -27.50 -3.15 13.39
CA TYR A 109 -26.83 -1.93 12.95
C TYR A 109 -27.79 -1.04 12.13
N PRO A 110 -27.87 0.27 12.39
CA PRO A 110 -28.80 1.16 11.70
C PRO A 110 -28.30 1.53 10.29
N LEU A 111 -29.24 1.80 9.37
CA LEU A 111 -28.91 2.28 8.01
C LEU A 111 -28.00 3.52 8.01
N SER A 112 -28.14 4.43 8.99
CA SER A 112 -27.31 5.64 9.07
C SER A 112 -25.81 5.36 9.18
N LEU A 113 -25.42 4.15 9.57
CA LEU A 113 -24.01 3.73 9.66
C LEU A 113 -23.39 3.51 8.27
N THR A 114 -24.20 3.03 7.32
CA THR A 114 -23.78 2.55 5.99
C THR A 114 -24.35 3.39 4.84
N ASN A 115 -25.28 4.29 5.11
CA ASN A 115 -25.95 5.07 4.08
C ASN A 115 -24.96 6.03 3.36
N PRO A 116 -24.79 5.93 2.03
CA PRO A 116 -23.93 6.83 1.26
C PRO A 116 -24.32 8.31 1.37
N ASP A 117 -25.59 8.61 1.60
CA ASP A 117 -26.10 10.00 1.67
C ASP A 117 -25.83 10.68 3.04
N SER A 118 -25.43 9.91 4.04
CA SER A 118 -25.27 10.40 5.42
C SER A 118 -23.95 9.99 6.05
N ILE A 119 -22.88 9.98 5.25
CA ILE A 119 -21.53 9.67 5.75
C ILE A 119 -21.14 10.72 6.81
N PRO A 120 -20.83 10.32 8.05
CA PRO A 120 -20.45 11.26 9.09
C PRO A 120 -19.23 12.07 8.68
N VAL A 121 -19.26 13.39 8.89
CA VAL A 121 -18.06 14.23 8.71
C VAL A 121 -17.08 14.00 9.88
N ASN A 122 -17.60 13.80 11.09
CA ASN A 122 -16.84 13.63 12.32
C ASN A 122 -17.56 12.65 13.27
N ASN A 123 -16.88 11.57 13.69
CA ASN A 123 -17.32 10.69 14.75
C ASN A 123 -17.08 11.37 16.11
N THR A 124 -18.17 11.70 16.80
CA THR A 124 -18.13 12.33 18.13
C THR A 124 -18.58 11.39 19.25
N VAL A 125 -18.92 10.15 18.92
CA VAL A 125 -19.56 9.17 19.82
C VAL A 125 -18.51 8.38 20.60
N ASP A 126 -17.39 8.04 19.97
CA ASP A 126 -16.36 7.21 20.60
C ASP A 126 -15.51 7.98 21.64
N PRO A 127 -15.15 7.32 22.77
CA PRO A 127 -14.49 7.99 23.88
C PRO A 127 -13.01 8.29 23.59
N HIS A 128 -12.60 9.53 23.85
CA HIS A 128 -11.21 10.00 23.73
C HIS A 128 -10.68 10.42 25.12
N PRO A 129 -10.27 9.45 25.97
CA PRO A 129 -9.89 9.73 27.35
C PRO A 129 -8.55 10.48 27.43
N LEU A 130 -8.48 11.45 28.34
CA LEU A 130 -7.32 12.31 28.54
C LEU A 130 -7.00 12.42 30.05
N PRO A 131 -5.72 12.34 30.48
CA PRO A 131 -5.32 12.53 31.88
C PRO A 131 -5.45 13.99 32.40
N PRO A 132 -5.49 14.25 33.73
CA PRO A 132 -5.67 15.61 34.27
C PRO A 132 -4.38 16.30 34.78
N LYS A 133 -4.16 17.60 34.47
CA LYS A 133 -3.74 18.75 35.36
C LYS A 133 -3.20 20.00 34.61
N ALA A 134 -3.00 21.10 35.36
CA ALA A 134 -2.49 22.46 35.03
C ALA A 134 -3.29 23.27 33.98
N PRO A 135 -3.27 24.64 33.98
CA PRO A 135 -3.97 25.44 32.98
C PRO A 135 -3.36 25.20 31.59
N ALA A 136 -4.03 24.32 30.85
CA ALA A 136 -3.53 23.68 29.65
C ALA A 136 -3.13 24.69 28.56
N SER A 137 -3.89 25.78 28.43
CA SER A 137 -3.65 26.85 27.46
C SER A 137 -2.29 27.54 27.59
N HIS A 138 -1.79 27.69 28.82
CA HIS A 138 -0.49 28.35 29.04
C HIS A 138 0.67 27.42 28.70
N LEU A 139 0.58 26.15 29.11
CA LEU A 139 1.58 25.13 28.77
C LEU A 139 1.66 24.92 27.26
N PHE A 140 0.50 24.90 26.59
CA PHE A 140 0.38 24.78 25.14
C PHE A 140 1.07 25.95 24.42
N ALA A 141 0.72 27.19 24.75
CA ALA A 141 1.30 28.37 24.11
C ALA A 141 2.83 28.41 24.28
N GLN A 142 3.33 28.04 25.47
CA GLN A 142 4.75 27.98 25.75
C GLN A 142 5.45 26.86 24.97
N ALA A 143 4.83 25.68 24.85
CA ALA A 143 5.36 24.56 24.07
C ALA A 143 5.48 24.93 22.58
N VAL A 144 4.43 25.49 21.98
CA VAL A 144 4.42 25.95 20.58
C VAL A 144 5.54 26.97 20.33
N ALA A 145 5.67 27.97 21.20
CA ALA A 145 6.69 29.01 21.08
C ALA A 145 8.11 28.43 21.16
N GLN A 146 8.36 27.50 22.09
CA GLN A 146 9.67 26.88 22.24
C GLN A 146 10.01 25.96 21.06
N ILE A 147 9.06 25.16 20.55
CA ILE A 147 9.31 24.28 19.39
C ILE A 147 9.63 25.12 18.14
N LYS A 148 8.82 26.16 17.87
CA LYS A 148 9.08 27.09 16.75
C LYS A 148 10.45 27.78 16.91
N SER A 149 10.82 28.15 18.14
CA SER A 149 12.15 28.70 18.44
C SER A 149 13.28 27.72 18.13
N ILE A 150 13.18 26.46 18.56
CA ILE A 150 14.18 25.42 18.29
C ILE A 150 14.33 25.16 16.79
N ALA A 151 13.23 25.08 16.05
CA ALA A 151 13.23 24.86 14.60
C ALA A 151 14.02 25.95 13.86
N ALA A 152 13.81 27.23 14.23
CA ALA A 152 14.46 28.39 13.64
C ALA A 152 15.88 28.67 14.18
N ASN A 153 16.29 28.03 15.29
CA ASN A 153 17.55 28.35 15.96
C ASN A 153 18.75 27.70 15.24
N PRO A 154 19.79 28.48 14.85
CA PRO A 154 21.00 27.95 14.20
C PRO A 154 21.94 27.21 15.15
N THR A 155 21.73 27.27 16.46
CA THR A 155 22.57 26.63 17.49
C THR A 155 22.41 25.11 17.52
N PHE A 156 21.23 24.59 17.14
CA PHE A 156 21.03 23.15 16.96
C PHE A 156 21.61 22.73 15.61
N GLY A 157 22.80 22.11 15.67
CA GLY A 157 23.66 21.86 14.50
C GLY A 157 23.15 20.83 13.48
N SER A 158 22.01 20.16 13.72
CA SER A 158 21.41 19.24 12.75
C SER A 158 19.87 19.26 12.79
N PRO A 159 19.19 18.97 11.65
CA PRO A 159 17.73 18.79 11.62
C PRO A 159 17.23 17.72 12.60
N CYS A 160 18.01 16.66 12.81
CA CYS A 160 17.69 15.60 13.76
C CYS A 160 17.68 16.10 15.21
N ALA A 161 18.71 16.86 15.62
CA ALA A 161 18.78 17.42 16.96
C ALA A 161 17.65 18.41 17.23
N LYS A 162 17.23 19.18 16.22
CA LYS A 162 16.05 20.06 16.30
C LYS A 162 14.77 19.28 16.50
N CYS A 163 14.59 18.20 15.75
CA CYS A 163 13.40 17.36 15.85
C CYS A 163 13.30 16.69 17.23
N GLN A 164 14.37 16.04 17.70
CA GLN A 164 14.38 15.39 19.03
C GLN A 164 14.17 16.40 20.17
N ALA A 165 14.77 17.59 20.08
CA ALA A 165 14.53 18.65 21.07
C ALA A 165 13.09 19.17 21.01
N GLY A 166 12.49 19.25 19.81
CA GLY A 166 11.06 19.54 19.64
C GLY A 166 10.16 18.46 20.26
N LEU A 167 10.47 17.18 20.04
CA LEU A 167 9.79 16.05 20.68
C LEU A 167 9.90 16.11 22.20
N GLY A 168 11.04 16.55 22.75
CA GLY A 168 11.20 16.74 24.19
C GLY A 168 10.21 17.76 24.79
N ILE A 169 9.94 18.86 24.06
CA ILE A 169 8.92 19.84 24.46
C ILE A 169 7.51 19.29 24.28
N ALA A 170 7.24 18.60 23.17
CA ALA A 170 5.96 17.95 22.93
C ALA A 170 5.65 16.91 24.02
N LYS A 171 6.65 16.14 24.46
CA LYS A 171 6.56 15.18 25.58
C LYS A 171 6.24 15.89 26.88
N PHE A 172 6.88 17.02 27.18
CA PHE A 172 6.54 17.81 28.35
C PHE A 172 5.06 18.24 28.33
N LEU A 173 4.56 18.73 27.19
CA LEU A 173 3.15 19.10 27.06
C LEU A 173 2.23 17.88 27.17
N ALA A 174 2.55 16.77 26.53
CA ALA A 174 1.76 15.55 26.57
C ALA A 174 1.63 14.99 28.00
N LEU A 175 2.69 15.11 28.81
CA LEU A 175 2.67 14.73 30.22
C LEU A 175 1.95 15.74 31.11
N ALA A 176 2.13 17.04 30.85
CA ALA A 176 1.62 18.10 31.72
C ALA A 176 0.17 18.50 31.42
N ALA A 177 -0.26 18.43 30.15
CA ALA A 177 -1.57 18.84 29.64
C ALA A 177 -1.95 18.04 28.36
N PRO A 178 -2.19 16.73 28.47
CA PRO A 178 -2.43 15.83 27.33
C PRO A 178 -3.61 16.24 26.43
N ALA A 179 -4.62 16.93 26.97
CA ALA A 179 -5.74 17.45 26.19
C ALA A 179 -5.33 18.45 25.09
N GLU A 180 -4.15 19.05 25.21
CA GLU A 180 -3.61 20.00 24.24
C GLU A 180 -2.69 19.31 23.22
N GLY A 181 -2.37 18.03 23.41
CA GLY A 181 -1.53 17.26 22.50
C GLY A 181 -2.07 17.20 21.06
N PRO A 182 -3.35 16.87 20.83
CA PRO A 182 -3.94 16.91 19.49
C PRO A 182 -3.88 18.31 18.86
N LYS A 183 -4.16 19.36 19.63
CA LYS A 183 -4.06 20.75 19.15
C LYS A 183 -2.62 21.10 18.77
N LEU A 184 -1.64 20.58 19.51
CA LEU A 184 -0.22 20.80 19.20
C LEU A 184 0.13 20.11 17.89
N ALA A 185 -0.34 18.88 17.68
CA ALA A 185 -0.11 18.16 16.44
C ALA A 185 -0.69 18.90 15.22
N VAL A 186 -1.90 19.46 15.35
CA VAL A 186 -2.54 20.28 14.29
C VAL A 186 -1.73 21.55 14.01
N GLU A 187 -1.40 22.35 15.03
CA GLU A 187 -0.62 23.58 14.86
C GLU A 187 0.76 23.34 14.22
N LEU A 188 1.42 22.24 14.59
CA LEU A 188 2.70 21.86 13.98
C LEU A 188 2.52 21.38 12.55
N CYS A 189 1.45 20.62 12.26
CA CYS A 189 1.09 20.21 10.91
C CYS A 189 0.88 21.42 10.00
N GLU A 190 0.11 22.42 10.43
CA GLU A 190 -0.16 23.63 9.66
C GLU A 190 1.10 24.48 9.48
N TYR A 191 1.89 24.65 10.55
CA TYR A 191 3.12 25.43 10.51
C TYR A 191 4.16 24.84 9.56
N PHE A 192 4.36 23.51 9.60
CA PHE A 192 5.30 22.81 8.73
C PHE A 192 4.71 22.40 7.38
N LYS A 193 3.41 22.62 7.18
CA LYS A 193 2.66 22.24 5.96
C LYS A 193 2.75 20.73 5.66
N LEU A 194 2.53 19.91 6.69
CA LEU A 194 2.63 18.46 6.58
C LEU A 194 1.44 17.84 5.85
N SER A 195 0.26 18.47 5.96
CA SER A 195 -0.96 18.03 5.28
C SER A 195 -1.88 19.23 5.00
N ASN A 196 -2.78 19.08 4.03
CA ASN A 196 -3.88 20.02 3.80
C ASN A 196 -5.10 19.73 4.71
N THR A 197 -5.11 18.59 5.40
CA THR A 197 -6.19 18.10 6.26
C THR A 197 -5.73 17.92 7.71
N CYS A 198 -4.98 18.90 8.23
CA CYS A 198 -4.34 18.81 9.54
C CYS A 198 -5.32 18.52 10.69
N GLU A 199 -6.48 19.20 10.75
CA GLU A 199 -7.45 19.01 11.84
C GLU A 199 -8.09 17.62 11.80
N SER A 200 -8.52 17.13 10.63
CA SER A 200 -9.15 15.80 10.54
C SER A 200 -8.15 14.66 10.75
N THR A 201 -6.89 14.87 10.38
CA THR A 201 -5.83 13.86 10.52
C THR A 201 -5.23 13.86 11.93
N PHE A 202 -4.77 15.01 12.41
CA PHE A 202 -3.99 15.13 13.65
C PHE A 202 -4.78 15.73 14.82
N GLY A 203 -6.03 16.14 14.59
CA GLY A 203 -6.91 16.63 15.64
C GLY A 203 -7.38 15.51 16.57
N ARG A 204 -8.29 15.86 17.47
CA ARG A 204 -8.74 14.93 18.53
C ARG A 204 -9.46 13.70 17.97
N LEU A 205 -10.19 13.87 16.86
CA LEU A 205 -11.00 12.83 16.22
C LEU A 205 -10.22 12.01 15.18
N GLY A 206 -8.98 12.41 14.89
CA GLY A 206 -8.02 11.63 14.11
C GLY A 206 -7.00 10.96 15.04
N ILE A 207 -5.74 10.88 14.59
CA ILE A 207 -4.66 10.21 15.33
C ILE A 207 -4.01 11.11 16.40
N GLY A 208 -4.49 12.34 16.63
CA GLY A 208 -3.88 13.26 17.58
C GLY A 208 -3.81 12.74 19.01
N SER A 209 -4.82 11.98 19.43
CA SER A 209 -4.85 11.35 20.75
C SER A 209 -3.77 10.26 20.87
N VAL A 210 -3.59 9.45 19.82
CA VAL A 210 -2.56 8.40 19.73
C VAL A 210 -1.17 9.01 19.73
N ILE A 211 -0.91 10.03 18.91
CA ILE A 211 0.37 10.76 18.89
C ILE A 211 0.72 11.27 20.29
N THR A 212 -0.27 11.83 21.00
CA THR A 212 -0.07 12.34 22.36
C THR A 212 0.34 11.23 23.31
N GLN A 213 -0.30 10.06 23.25
CA GLN A 213 0.06 8.90 24.06
C GLN A 213 1.48 8.42 23.76
N VAL A 214 1.83 8.32 22.47
CA VAL A 214 3.15 7.83 22.04
C VAL A 214 4.24 8.80 22.46
N VAL A 215 4.08 10.10 22.20
CA VAL A 215 5.05 11.13 22.59
C VAL A 215 5.20 11.21 24.13
N ALA A 216 4.15 10.95 24.91
CA ALA A 216 4.24 10.89 26.36
C ALA A 216 5.11 9.71 26.86
N ASN A 217 5.08 8.57 26.17
CA ASN A 217 5.73 7.33 26.59
C ASN A 217 7.09 7.08 25.90
N ALA A 218 7.31 7.62 24.71
CA ALA A 218 8.53 7.45 23.92
C ALA A 218 9.76 8.11 24.57
N ASP A 219 10.93 7.50 24.45
CA ASP A 219 12.21 8.19 24.71
C ASP A 219 12.52 9.20 23.59
N ALA A 220 11.99 10.43 23.74
CA ALA A 220 12.15 11.52 22.79
C ALA A 220 13.62 11.89 22.46
N SER A 221 14.56 11.58 23.36
CA SER A 221 15.99 11.84 23.17
C SER A 221 16.79 10.63 22.67
N GLY A 222 16.22 9.43 22.81
CA GLY A 222 16.85 8.16 22.43
C GLY A 222 16.40 7.63 21.09
N LEU A 223 16.40 6.30 20.97
CA LEU A 223 16.10 5.58 19.73
C LEU A 223 14.66 5.83 19.25
N ASP A 224 13.70 5.86 20.17
CA ASP A 224 12.29 6.16 19.89
C ASP A 224 12.15 7.53 19.19
N GLY A 225 12.72 8.59 19.79
CA GLY A 225 12.71 9.93 19.24
C GLY A 225 13.44 10.04 17.91
N GLN A 226 14.57 9.36 17.74
CA GLN A 226 15.28 9.31 16.46
C GLN A 226 14.42 8.65 15.37
N MET A 227 13.75 7.54 15.68
CA MET A 227 12.90 6.81 14.74
C MET A 227 11.61 7.55 14.41
N LEU A 228 10.98 8.22 15.38
CA LEU A 228 9.85 9.13 15.13
C LEU A 228 10.25 10.26 14.18
N CYS A 229 11.41 10.89 14.43
CA CYS A 229 11.96 11.95 13.59
C CYS A 229 12.41 11.50 12.20
N GLN A 230 12.86 10.24 12.08
CA GLN A 230 13.14 9.63 10.78
C GLN A 230 11.80 9.39 10.07
N ASN A 231 10.96 8.52 10.60
CA ASN A 231 9.82 7.95 9.87
C ASN A 231 8.80 9.01 9.44
N PHE A 232 8.43 9.90 10.37
CA PHE A 232 7.32 10.84 10.13
C PHE A 232 7.75 12.19 9.57
N PHE A 233 9.05 12.53 9.65
CA PHE A 233 9.56 13.85 9.24
C PHE A 233 10.79 13.81 8.33
N ASN A 234 11.43 12.65 8.18
CA ASN A 234 12.67 12.46 7.43
C ASN A 234 13.81 13.41 7.89
N LEU A 235 13.86 13.73 9.20
CA LEU A 235 14.81 14.70 9.77
C LEU A 235 16.01 14.03 10.44
N CYS A 236 15.91 12.75 10.77
CA CYS A 236 17.00 11.94 11.33
C CYS A 236 17.49 10.88 10.35
N PRO A 237 18.77 10.46 10.43
CA PRO A 237 19.25 9.29 9.72
C PRO A 237 18.57 8.03 10.27
N LEU A 238 18.31 7.05 9.38
CA LEU A 238 17.83 5.73 9.77
C LEU A 238 18.89 5.06 10.65
N PRO A 239 18.59 4.73 11.93
CA PRO A 239 19.52 4.01 12.78
C PRO A 239 19.75 2.58 12.23
N PRO A 240 20.93 2.00 12.48
CA PRO A 240 21.16 0.59 12.18
C PRO A 240 20.27 -0.30 13.05
N ALA A 241 20.07 -1.53 12.60
CA ALA A 241 19.34 -2.54 13.37
C ALA A 241 19.98 -2.76 14.74
N SER A 242 19.14 -2.92 15.75
CA SER A 242 19.60 -3.18 17.12
C SER A 242 20.18 -4.59 17.23
N PRO A 243 21.34 -4.77 17.89
CA PRO A 243 21.88 -6.10 18.14
C PRO A 243 20.89 -6.96 18.92
N LEU A 244 20.63 -8.18 18.44
CA LEU A 244 19.73 -9.13 19.10
C LEU A 244 20.50 -9.99 20.11
N ASN A 245 19.95 -10.13 21.32
CA ASN A 245 20.44 -11.09 22.32
C ASN A 245 19.52 -12.30 22.38
N LEU A 246 20.00 -13.44 21.86
CA LEU A 246 19.18 -14.63 21.64
C LEU A 246 19.65 -15.85 22.43
N THR A 247 20.64 -15.70 23.31
CA THR A 247 21.28 -16.80 24.06
C THR A 247 20.27 -17.63 24.87
N SER A 248 19.24 -16.98 25.42
CA SER A 248 18.16 -17.65 26.17
C SER A 248 16.82 -17.64 25.44
N TRP A 249 16.79 -17.28 24.15
CA TRP A 249 15.54 -17.13 23.41
C TRP A 249 14.95 -18.48 22.97
N PHE A 250 15.80 -19.46 22.61
CA PHE A 250 15.32 -20.80 22.24
C PHE A 250 15.53 -21.79 23.36
N LYS A 251 14.51 -22.63 23.59
CA LYS A 251 14.63 -23.76 24.51
C LYS A 251 15.60 -24.82 23.98
N LYS A 252 15.70 -24.99 22.66
CA LYS A 252 16.56 -26.00 22.01
C LYS A 252 17.28 -25.45 20.77
N PRO A 253 18.50 -25.91 20.46
CA PRO A 253 19.19 -25.54 19.22
C PRO A 253 18.55 -26.21 17.99
N LYS A 254 18.84 -25.69 16.78
CA LYS A 254 18.39 -26.31 15.52
C LYS A 254 18.93 -27.74 15.45
N PRO A 255 18.10 -28.76 15.16
CA PRO A 255 18.57 -30.13 15.05
C PRO A 255 19.68 -30.25 13.99
N SER A 256 20.75 -30.99 14.32
CA SER A 256 21.85 -31.28 13.41
C SER A 256 22.26 -32.75 13.56
N PRO A 257 22.00 -33.62 12.56
CA PRO A 257 21.32 -33.34 11.29
C PRO A 257 19.84 -32.97 11.48
N LEU A 258 19.24 -32.34 10.46
CA LEU A 258 17.81 -32.07 10.44
C LEU A 258 16.99 -33.37 10.49
N PRO A 259 15.77 -33.34 11.05
CA PRO A 259 14.86 -34.48 10.97
C PRO A 259 14.59 -34.83 9.50
N PRO A 260 14.40 -36.13 9.16
CA PRO A 260 14.03 -36.52 7.80
C PRO A 260 12.77 -35.78 7.34
N PRO A 261 12.74 -35.25 6.11
CA PRO A 261 11.53 -34.63 5.58
C PRO A 261 10.34 -35.59 5.62
N LYS A 262 9.15 -35.04 5.89
CA LYS A 262 7.91 -35.79 5.76
C LYS A 262 7.75 -36.28 4.32
N LYS A 263 7.23 -37.50 4.15
CA LYS A 263 6.99 -38.06 2.82
C LYS A 263 5.68 -37.51 2.25
N PRO A 264 5.70 -36.93 1.04
CA PRO A 264 4.46 -36.55 0.36
C PRO A 264 3.52 -37.73 0.20
N THR A 265 2.23 -37.47 0.34
CA THR A 265 1.18 -38.47 0.15
C THR A 265 0.74 -38.57 -1.30
N GLY A 266 0.96 -37.52 -2.09
CA GLY A 266 0.43 -37.37 -3.44
C GLY A 266 -1.05 -36.98 -3.47
N LYS A 267 -1.70 -36.84 -2.31
CA LYS A 267 -3.06 -36.30 -2.19
C LYS A 267 -2.99 -34.79 -2.02
N ARG A 268 -3.70 -34.06 -2.89
CA ARG A 268 -3.75 -32.60 -2.92
C ARG A 268 -4.97 -32.06 -2.18
N LEU A 269 -4.75 -31.05 -1.35
CA LEU A 269 -5.78 -30.26 -0.68
C LEU A 269 -5.91 -28.91 -1.40
N LYS A 270 -7.13 -28.38 -1.48
CA LYS A 270 -7.39 -27.04 -1.99
C LYS A 270 -7.58 -26.08 -0.82
N VAL A 271 -6.85 -24.98 -0.82
CA VAL A 271 -6.86 -23.96 0.22
C VAL A 271 -7.09 -22.60 -0.40
N LEU A 272 -8.13 -21.90 0.03
CA LEU A 272 -8.45 -20.56 -0.45
C LEU A 272 -7.66 -19.51 0.34
N HIS A 273 -7.16 -18.50 -0.37
CA HIS A 273 -6.56 -17.31 0.22
C HIS A 273 -7.29 -16.08 -0.28
N LEU A 274 -7.95 -15.41 0.66
CA LEU A 274 -8.60 -14.12 0.47
C LEU A 274 -7.86 -13.07 1.30
N SER A 275 -7.74 -11.85 0.77
CA SER A 275 -7.08 -10.74 1.43
C SER A 275 -7.67 -9.42 0.94
N ASP A 276 -7.59 -8.38 1.77
CA ASP A 276 -7.86 -6.99 1.39
C ASP A 276 -9.20 -6.86 0.65
N LEU A 277 -10.28 -7.27 1.32
CA LEU A 277 -11.63 -7.12 0.77
C LEU A 277 -12.02 -5.65 0.73
N HIS A 278 -11.72 -4.89 1.78
CA HIS A 278 -12.12 -3.50 1.97
C HIS A 278 -13.55 -3.25 1.49
N ILE A 279 -14.52 -3.87 2.16
CA ILE A 279 -15.92 -3.65 1.80
C ILE A 279 -16.25 -2.19 2.09
N ASP A 280 -16.84 -1.50 1.11
CA ASP A 280 -17.38 -0.15 1.26
C ASP A 280 -18.91 -0.17 1.24
N PRO A 281 -19.55 -0.32 2.41
CA PRO A 281 -20.99 -0.16 2.57
C PRO A 281 -21.53 1.21 2.14
N ARG A 282 -20.68 2.24 2.08
CA ARG A 282 -21.01 3.63 1.75
C ARG A 282 -20.71 3.97 0.29
N TYR A 283 -20.35 2.98 -0.53
CA TYR A 283 -20.17 3.16 -1.97
C TYR A 283 -21.45 3.67 -2.63
N ALA A 284 -21.33 4.74 -3.41
CA ALA A 284 -22.44 5.37 -4.12
C ALA A 284 -22.32 5.15 -5.63
N THR A 285 -23.20 4.31 -6.20
CA THR A 285 -23.26 4.09 -7.65
C THR A 285 -23.55 5.41 -8.38
N GLY A 286 -22.80 5.71 -9.44
CA GLY A 286 -22.94 6.93 -10.23
C GLY A 286 -22.17 8.14 -9.70
N SER A 287 -21.65 8.10 -8.47
CA SER A 287 -20.80 9.18 -7.91
C SER A 287 -19.44 9.28 -8.61
N GLU A 288 -18.58 10.25 -8.24
CA GLU A 288 -17.28 10.42 -8.90
C GLU A 288 -16.30 9.28 -8.56
N ALA A 289 -15.85 8.53 -9.57
CA ALA A 289 -14.88 7.45 -9.44
C ALA A 289 -13.45 7.84 -9.83
N ASN A 290 -13.20 9.04 -10.36
CA ASN A 290 -11.88 9.54 -10.71
C ASN A 290 -11.52 10.83 -9.92
N CYS A 291 -11.65 10.75 -8.61
CA CYS A 291 -11.38 11.86 -7.69
C CYS A 291 -9.88 12.06 -7.42
N THR A 292 -9.49 13.26 -6.98
CA THR A 292 -8.09 13.60 -6.68
C THR A 292 -7.68 13.30 -5.23
N SER A 293 -8.65 13.07 -4.34
CA SER A 293 -8.45 12.70 -2.94
C SER A 293 -9.43 11.61 -2.56
N GLY A 294 -8.92 10.44 -2.16
CA GLY A 294 -9.73 9.25 -1.90
C GLY A 294 -10.27 9.14 -0.46
N PRO A 295 -11.09 8.11 -0.21
CA PRO A 295 -11.59 7.14 -1.18
C PRO A 295 -12.63 7.77 -2.13
N CYS A 296 -12.57 7.44 -3.42
CA CYS A 296 -13.55 7.89 -4.42
C CYS A 296 -14.86 7.07 -4.33
N CYS A 297 -15.77 7.26 -5.28
CA CYS A 297 -17.07 6.55 -5.37
C CYS A 297 -18.00 6.80 -4.17
N ARG A 298 -18.00 8.03 -3.66
CA ARG A 298 -18.86 8.46 -2.54
C ARG A 298 -19.44 9.84 -2.80
N GLU A 299 -20.60 10.10 -2.19
CA GLU A 299 -21.33 11.37 -2.34
C GLU A 299 -20.59 12.57 -1.70
N ASN A 300 -19.77 12.33 -0.68
CA ASN A 300 -19.09 13.37 0.10
C ASN A 300 -17.70 13.76 -0.46
N VAL A 301 -17.34 13.29 -1.65
CA VAL A 301 -16.04 13.57 -2.28
C VAL A 301 -16.10 14.88 -3.05
N VAL A 302 -15.18 15.79 -2.75
CA VAL A 302 -15.06 17.10 -3.42
C VAL A 302 -14.47 16.91 -4.82
N SER A 303 -15.32 16.63 -5.81
CA SER A 303 -14.99 16.75 -7.24
C SER A 303 -15.35 18.17 -7.71
N PRO A 304 -14.66 18.78 -8.69
CA PRO A 304 -15.03 20.08 -9.26
C PRO A 304 -16.42 20.05 -9.94
N HIS A 305 -17.50 20.07 -9.14
CA HIS A 305 -18.93 20.24 -9.47
C HIS A 305 -19.50 19.43 -10.66
N GLN A 306 -18.77 18.47 -11.22
CA GLN A 306 -19.19 17.64 -12.33
C GLN A 306 -18.61 16.23 -12.18
N ILE A 307 -19.47 15.23 -12.29
CA ILE A 307 -19.08 13.82 -12.35
C ILE A 307 -18.44 13.59 -13.73
N LEU A 308 -17.13 13.30 -13.75
CA LEU A 308 -16.36 13.02 -14.95
C LEU A 308 -16.38 11.53 -15.29
N PHE A 309 -16.24 10.68 -14.27
CA PHE A 309 -16.31 9.24 -14.41
C PHE A 309 -17.31 8.69 -13.38
N PRO A 310 -18.55 8.35 -13.80
CA PRO A 310 -19.55 7.82 -12.88
C PRO A 310 -19.14 6.45 -12.37
N ALA A 311 -19.28 6.26 -11.05
CA ALA A 311 -18.92 5.06 -10.31
C ALA A 311 -19.75 3.85 -10.77
N PRO A 312 -19.14 2.83 -11.40
CA PRO A 312 -19.86 1.65 -11.87
C PRO A 312 -20.41 0.80 -10.73
N ARG A 313 -21.49 0.07 -10.95
CA ARG A 313 -22.12 -0.76 -9.91
C ARG A 313 -21.17 -1.78 -9.26
N PHE A 314 -20.19 -2.29 -10.01
CA PHE A 314 -19.24 -3.29 -9.53
C PHE A 314 -17.88 -2.71 -9.13
N GLY A 315 -17.73 -1.39 -9.04
CA GLY A 315 -16.50 -0.76 -8.55
C GLY A 315 -15.66 -0.11 -9.65
N ALA A 316 -14.58 0.54 -9.23
CA ALA A 316 -13.62 1.23 -10.10
C ALA A 316 -12.23 1.24 -9.45
N PHE A 317 -11.19 1.47 -10.26
CA PHE A 317 -9.78 1.43 -9.85
C PHE A 317 -9.37 2.33 -8.67
N HIS A 318 -10.12 3.39 -8.35
CA HIS A 318 -9.84 4.30 -7.23
C HIS A 318 -10.82 4.15 -6.07
N CYS A 319 -11.55 3.04 -6.04
CA CYS A 319 -12.63 2.82 -5.09
C CYS A 319 -12.47 1.47 -4.40
N ASP A 320 -12.95 1.42 -3.17
CA ASP A 320 -13.08 0.19 -2.41
C ASP A 320 -14.21 -0.69 -2.94
N THR A 321 -14.29 -1.92 -2.43
CA THR A 321 -15.19 -2.96 -2.93
C THR A 321 -16.65 -2.64 -2.59
N PRO A 322 -17.52 -2.35 -3.57
CA PRO A 322 -18.94 -2.29 -3.29
C PRO A 322 -19.51 -3.68 -3.00
N PHE A 323 -20.64 -3.72 -2.29
CA PHE A 323 -21.37 -4.96 -2.01
C PHE A 323 -21.59 -5.86 -3.23
N SER A 324 -21.93 -5.26 -4.36
CA SER A 324 -22.18 -6.01 -5.60
C SER A 324 -20.93 -6.76 -6.08
N LEU A 325 -19.73 -6.17 -5.93
CA LEU A 325 -18.47 -6.81 -6.30
C LEU A 325 -18.07 -7.91 -5.31
N ALA A 326 -18.21 -7.63 -4.01
CA ALA A 326 -17.94 -8.64 -2.97
C ALA A 326 -18.80 -9.89 -3.18
N MET A 327 -20.10 -9.71 -3.44
CA MET A 327 -21.00 -10.84 -3.75
C MET A 327 -20.60 -11.56 -5.04
N ALA A 328 -20.24 -10.81 -6.09
CA ALA A 328 -19.81 -11.41 -7.35
C ALA A 328 -18.57 -12.29 -7.19
N ALA A 329 -17.60 -11.87 -6.38
CA ALA A 329 -16.43 -12.68 -6.04
C ALA A 329 -16.85 -13.98 -5.32
N MET A 330 -17.71 -13.87 -4.30
CA MET A 330 -18.16 -15.02 -3.52
C MET A 330 -18.96 -16.04 -4.35
N GLU A 331 -19.74 -15.59 -5.34
CA GLU A 331 -20.46 -16.49 -6.28
C GLU A 331 -19.51 -17.19 -7.27
N ALA A 332 -18.40 -16.53 -7.65
CA ALA A 332 -17.45 -17.05 -8.62
C ALA A 332 -16.50 -18.10 -8.04
N ILE A 333 -16.12 -17.98 -6.77
CA ILE A 333 -15.07 -18.82 -6.15
C ILE A 333 -15.43 -20.32 -6.17
N PRO A 334 -16.57 -20.80 -5.63
CA PRO A 334 -16.85 -22.23 -5.58
C PRO A 334 -16.90 -22.94 -6.95
N PRO A 335 -17.55 -22.39 -8.00
CA PRO A 335 -17.57 -23.03 -9.32
C PRO A 335 -16.20 -22.99 -10.01
N LEU A 336 -15.45 -21.88 -9.95
CA LEU A 336 -14.12 -21.76 -10.58
C LEU A 336 -13.10 -22.73 -10.00
N THR A 337 -13.22 -23.00 -8.71
CA THR A 337 -12.25 -23.81 -7.96
C THR A 337 -12.68 -25.27 -7.83
N GLY A 338 -13.88 -25.60 -8.31
CA GLY A 338 -14.47 -26.95 -8.19
C GLY A 338 -14.70 -27.37 -6.73
N THR A 339 -15.09 -26.42 -5.87
CA THR A 339 -15.31 -26.63 -4.43
C THR A 339 -16.77 -26.51 -4.00
N LYS A 340 -17.70 -26.31 -4.95
CA LYS A 340 -19.14 -26.17 -4.69
C LYS A 340 -19.74 -27.26 -3.79
N ASP A 341 -19.36 -28.52 -4.00
CA ASP A 341 -19.95 -29.67 -3.28
C ASP A 341 -19.08 -30.19 -2.12
N GLY A 342 -17.79 -29.83 -2.10
CA GLY A 342 -16.79 -30.37 -1.16
C GLY A 342 -16.14 -29.35 -0.24
N GLY A 343 -16.36 -28.05 -0.47
CA GLY A 343 -15.69 -26.96 0.22
C GLY A 343 -14.18 -26.93 0.00
N PHE A 344 -13.52 -26.00 0.69
CA PHE A 344 -12.07 -25.97 0.81
C PHE A 344 -11.64 -26.81 2.00
N ALA A 345 -10.40 -27.33 1.98
CA ALA A 345 -9.85 -27.99 3.16
C ALA A 345 -9.74 -27.03 4.35
N TRP A 346 -9.44 -25.77 4.05
CA TRP A 346 -9.62 -24.58 4.89
C TRP A 346 -9.44 -23.32 4.04
N THR A 347 -9.75 -22.18 4.62
CA THR A 347 -9.50 -20.86 4.04
C THR A 347 -8.57 -20.07 4.96
N ILE A 348 -7.68 -19.27 4.39
CA ILE A 348 -6.95 -18.24 5.11
C ILE A 348 -7.47 -16.86 4.66
N TYR A 349 -7.68 -15.97 5.63
CA TYR A 349 -8.07 -14.59 5.39
C TYR A 349 -7.09 -13.64 6.05
N THR A 350 -6.29 -12.92 5.28
CA THR A 350 -5.19 -12.10 5.80
C THR A 350 -5.59 -10.66 6.07
N GLY A 351 -6.82 -10.40 6.55
CA GLY A 351 -7.23 -9.11 7.10
C GLY A 351 -7.65 -8.06 6.06
N ASP A 352 -7.91 -6.86 6.57
CA ASP A 352 -8.39 -5.68 5.82
C ASP A 352 -9.81 -5.85 5.26
N LEU A 353 -10.74 -5.92 6.20
CA LEU A 353 -12.17 -5.96 6.03
C LEU A 353 -12.71 -4.55 5.71
N VAL A 354 -12.23 -3.54 6.44
CA VAL A 354 -12.81 -2.19 6.49
C VAL A 354 -12.29 -1.32 5.34
N SER A 355 -13.18 -0.53 4.73
CA SER A 355 -12.83 0.46 3.70
C SER A 355 -11.88 1.57 4.19
N HIS A 356 -11.21 2.24 3.24
CA HIS A 356 -10.22 3.30 3.45
C HIS A 356 -10.84 4.66 3.86
N ASP A 357 -11.89 4.64 4.68
CA ASP A 357 -12.48 5.86 5.26
C ASP A 357 -11.42 6.62 6.06
N SER A 358 -11.52 7.95 6.05
CA SER A 358 -10.73 8.75 6.98
C SER A 358 -11.11 8.45 8.44
N ASP A 359 -10.14 8.46 9.35
CA ASP A 359 -10.36 8.11 10.77
C ASP A 359 -11.52 8.90 11.40
N ASN A 360 -11.67 10.18 11.08
CA ASN A 360 -12.78 11.00 11.58
C ASN A 360 -14.16 10.53 11.11
N GLN A 361 -14.26 9.65 10.12
CA GLN A 361 -15.51 9.08 9.59
C GLN A 361 -15.74 7.63 10.05
N LEU A 362 -14.71 7.00 10.62
CA LEU A 362 -14.78 5.66 11.21
C LEU A 362 -15.32 5.68 12.63
N SER A 363 -15.79 4.52 13.08
CA SER A 363 -16.25 4.29 14.44
C SER A 363 -16.10 2.81 14.80
N ARG A 364 -16.10 2.50 16.09
CA ARG A 364 -16.10 1.10 16.54
C ARG A 364 -17.27 0.31 15.95
N ASP A 365 -18.46 0.92 15.93
CA ASP A 365 -19.67 0.32 15.34
C ASP A 365 -19.50 -0.01 13.84
N TYR A 366 -18.80 0.85 13.09
CA TYR A 366 -18.55 0.61 11.67
C TYR A 366 -17.60 -0.57 11.44
N VAL A 367 -16.57 -0.66 12.27
CA VAL A 367 -15.62 -1.78 12.25
C VAL A 367 -16.33 -3.10 12.62
N THR A 368 -17.07 -3.14 13.74
CA THR A 368 -17.77 -4.36 14.16
C THR A 368 -18.90 -4.75 13.20
N TYR A 369 -19.56 -3.79 12.55
CA TYR A 369 -20.50 -4.06 11.45
C TYR A 369 -19.81 -4.81 10.31
N THR A 370 -18.65 -4.32 9.89
CA THR A 370 -17.89 -4.86 8.76
C THR A 370 -17.36 -6.26 9.06
N GLU A 371 -16.84 -6.49 10.27
CA GLU A 371 -16.43 -7.81 10.75
C GLU A 371 -17.58 -8.81 10.73
N THR A 372 -18.72 -8.43 11.33
CA THR A 372 -19.91 -9.29 11.38
C THR A 372 -20.36 -9.65 9.97
N LEU A 373 -20.45 -8.66 9.10
CA LEU A 373 -20.92 -8.80 7.73
C LEU A 373 -20.03 -9.74 6.91
N VAL A 374 -18.73 -9.50 6.90
CA VAL A 374 -17.80 -10.22 6.01
C VAL A 374 -17.62 -11.67 6.45
N TYR A 375 -17.53 -11.93 7.76
CA TYR A 375 -17.43 -13.29 8.27
C TYR A 375 -18.72 -14.10 8.06
N ASP A 376 -19.89 -13.49 8.29
CA ASP A 376 -21.18 -14.10 7.95
C ASP A 376 -21.28 -14.39 6.44
N LEU A 377 -20.81 -13.47 5.58
CA LEU A 377 -20.76 -13.67 4.13
C LEU A 377 -19.88 -14.86 3.75
N PHE A 378 -18.67 -14.97 4.31
CA PHE A 378 -17.77 -16.09 4.05
C PHE A 378 -18.40 -17.41 4.47
N LYS A 379 -19.03 -17.47 5.66
CA LYS A 379 -19.73 -18.66 6.13
C LYS A 379 -20.83 -19.10 5.17
N ARG A 380 -21.66 -18.15 4.70
CA ARG A 380 -22.80 -18.42 3.82
C ARG A 380 -22.38 -18.92 2.44
N MET A 381 -21.33 -18.34 1.86
CA MET A 381 -21.03 -18.48 0.44
C MET A 381 -19.91 -19.48 0.13
N LEU A 382 -18.90 -19.61 1.00
CA LEU A 382 -17.71 -20.42 0.72
C LEU A 382 -17.82 -21.87 1.21
N GLY A 383 -18.81 -22.18 2.05
CA GLY A 383 -19.13 -23.56 2.44
C GLY A 383 -18.13 -24.19 3.43
N SER A 384 -18.19 -25.51 3.58
CA SER A 384 -17.59 -26.23 4.71
C SER A 384 -16.06 -26.20 4.74
N GLY A 385 -15.52 -25.55 5.77
CA GLY A 385 -14.11 -25.49 6.13
C GLY A 385 -13.89 -24.33 7.10
N PRO A 386 -12.95 -24.40 8.05
CA PRO A 386 -12.66 -23.27 8.92
C PRO A 386 -11.98 -22.14 8.13
N VAL A 387 -12.33 -20.90 8.45
CA VAL A 387 -11.61 -19.71 7.99
C VAL A 387 -10.65 -19.30 9.11
N TYR A 388 -9.35 -19.36 8.84
CA TYR A 388 -8.34 -18.83 9.75
C TYR A 388 -8.00 -17.40 9.32
N ALA A 389 -8.44 -16.43 10.12
CA ALA A 389 -8.24 -15.02 9.84
C ALA A 389 -7.07 -14.42 10.64
N ALA A 390 -6.41 -13.42 10.08
CA ALA A 390 -5.54 -12.48 10.78
C ALA A 390 -6.14 -11.07 10.66
N LEU A 391 -5.83 -10.18 11.62
CA LEU A 391 -6.21 -8.77 11.53
C LEU A 391 -5.31 -8.02 10.55
N GLY A 392 -5.92 -7.16 9.73
CA GLY A 392 -5.22 -6.17 8.92
C GLY A 392 -5.09 -4.83 9.62
N ASN A 393 -4.45 -3.87 8.95
CA ASN A 393 -4.27 -2.53 9.53
C ASN A 393 -5.56 -1.71 9.48
N HIS A 394 -6.50 -1.98 8.59
CA HIS A 394 -7.80 -1.28 8.55
C HIS A 394 -8.83 -1.84 9.55
N ASP A 395 -8.55 -3.00 10.17
CA ASP A 395 -9.49 -3.71 11.05
C ASP A 395 -9.53 -3.16 12.48
N SER A 396 -9.22 -1.87 12.68
CA SER A 396 -9.21 -1.22 13.99
C SER A 396 -9.65 0.24 13.91
N TYR A 397 -10.01 0.82 15.06
CA TYR A 397 -10.33 2.24 15.18
C TYR A 397 -9.57 2.86 16.36
N ASN A 398 -8.68 3.84 16.15
CA ASN A 398 -8.14 4.36 14.87
C ASN A 398 -7.42 3.31 14.02
N GLN A 399 -7.36 3.51 12.71
CA GLN A 399 -6.71 2.57 11.78
C GLN A 399 -5.21 2.38 12.10
N ALA A 400 -4.73 1.17 11.83
CA ALA A 400 -3.36 0.68 12.00
C ALA A 400 -2.85 0.65 13.44
N GLN A 401 -3.65 1.06 14.43
CA GLN A 401 -3.16 1.23 15.79
C GLN A 401 -3.43 0.00 16.64
N ASP A 402 -2.37 -0.52 17.25
CA ASP A 402 -2.45 -1.58 18.26
C ASP A 402 -1.44 -1.26 19.38
N SER A 403 -1.93 -1.11 20.60
CA SER A 403 -1.09 -0.71 21.74
C SER A 403 -0.53 -1.91 22.51
N PRO A 404 0.74 -1.91 22.92
CA PRO A 404 1.30 -3.01 23.70
C PRO A 404 0.85 -2.99 25.18
N HIS A 405 0.75 -4.18 25.77
CA HIS A 405 0.39 -4.48 27.16
C HIS A 405 1.32 -3.81 28.16
N SER A 406 2.57 -3.56 27.74
CA SER A 406 3.59 -2.87 28.53
C SER A 406 3.21 -1.43 28.92
N LEU A 407 2.26 -0.80 28.22
CA LEU A 407 1.75 0.53 28.58
C LEU A 407 0.89 0.55 29.85
N GLY A 408 0.42 -0.62 30.30
CA GLY A 408 -0.46 -0.74 31.46
C GLY A 408 -1.88 -0.19 31.23
N LYS A 409 -2.79 -0.54 32.13
CA LYS A 409 -4.21 -0.14 32.02
C LYS A 409 -4.38 1.37 32.31
N PRO A 410 -5.30 2.07 31.62
CA PRO A 410 -6.25 1.54 30.64
C PRO A 410 -5.71 1.47 29.20
N LEU A 411 -4.51 1.97 28.92
CA LEU A 411 -3.98 2.08 27.55
C LEU A 411 -3.72 0.72 26.90
N ALA A 412 -3.22 -0.25 27.68
CA ALA A 412 -3.03 -1.64 27.23
C ALA A 412 -4.32 -2.29 26.71
N ASP A 413 -5.48 -1.95 27.28
CA ASP A 413 -6.76 -2.59 26.97
C ASP A 413 -7.59 -1.78 25.95
N GLN A 414 -7.05 -0.69 25.40
CA GLN A 414 -7.86 0.28 24.65
C GLN A 414 -8.42 -0.27 23.33
N PHE A 415 -7.81 -1.33 22.78
CA PHE A 415 -8.24 -2.05 21.59
C PHE A 415 -8.89 -3.42 21.89
N SER A 416 -9.01 -3.81 23.17
CA SER A 416 -9.56 -5.13 23.54
C SER A 416 -11.00 -5.34 23.05
N TRP A 417 -11.78 -4.26 22.89
CA TRP A 417 -13.13 -4.34 22.31
C TRP A 417 -13.15 -5.04 20.94
N ASN A 418 -12.10 -4.82 20.14
CA ASN A 418 -11.96 -5.40 18.82
C ASN A 418 -11.58 -6.88 18.92
N TYR A 419 -10.48 -7.19 19.64
CA TYR A 419 -10.00 -8.56 19.81
C TYR A 419 -11.07 -9.48 20.42
N ASP A 420 -11.84 -8.96 21.39
CA ASP A 420 -12.95 -9.67 22.01
C ASP A 420 -14.07 -9.95 21.00
N HIS A 421 -14.37 -9.00 20.12
CA HIS A 421 -15.41 -9.13 19.11
C HIS A 421 -15.02 -10.13 18.02
N VAL A 422 -13.86 -9.96 17.36
CA VAL A 422 -13.41 -10.88 16.29
C VAL A 422 -13.20 -12.29 16.81
N ALA A 423 -12.63 -12.48 18.00
CA ALA A 423 -12.46 -13.80 18.59
C ALA A 423 -13.81 -14.49 18.87
N SER A 424 -14.82 -13.71 19.29
CA SER A 424 -16.17 -14.23 19.52
C SER A 424 -16.91 -14.54 18.23
N LEU A 425 -16.70 -13.78 17.15
CA LEU A 425 -17.22 -14.11 15.82
C LEU A 425 -16.58 -15.39 15.27
N TRP A 426 -15.25 -15.53 15.38
CA TRP A 426 -14.57 -16.75 14.95
C TRP A 426 -14.98 -18.00 15.76
N GLU A 427 -15.31 -17.81 17.04
CA GLU A 427 -15.93 -18.84 17.89
C GLU A 427 -17.36 -19.17 17.43
N HIS A 428 -18.19 -18.15 17.18
CA HIS A 428 -19.57 -18.27 16.73
C HIS A 428 -19.67 -19.03 15.40
N GLU A 429 -18.75 -18.77 14.48
CA GLU A 429 -18.71 -19.43 13.17
C GLU A 429 -18.10 -20.85 13.22
N GLU A 430 -17.73 -21.33 14.40
CA GLU A 430 -17.11 -22.65 14.65
C GLU A 430 -15.76 -22.82 13.92
N TRP A 431 -15.02 -21.74 13.71
CA TRP A 431 -13.72 -21.76 13.03
C TRP A 431 -12.56 -21.99 13.99
N LEU A 432 -12.67 -21.49 15.22
CA LEU A 432 -11.64 -21.62 16.24
C LEU A 432 -12.13 -22.45 17.43
N PRO A 433 -11.31 -23.39 17.94
CA PRO A 433 -11.59 -24.05 19.21
C PRO A 433 -11.42 -23.07 20.37
N GLU A 434 -12.11 -23.32 21.49
CA GLU A 434 -12.09 -22.47 22.70
C GLU A 434 -10.67 -22.05 23.12
N ALA A 435 -9.69 -22.97 23.10
CA ALA A 435 -8.31 -22.65 23.46
C ALA A 435 -7.67 -21.58 22.54
N ALA A 436 -7.93 -21.63 21.24
CA ALA A 436 -7.43 -20.63 20.29
C ALA A 436 -8.16 -19.29 20.47
N VAL A 437 -9.45 -19.31 20.79
CA VAL A 437 -10.24 -18.12 21.09
C VAL A 437 -9.70 -17.41 22.33
N GLN A 438 -9.36 -18.14 23.40
CA GLN A 438 -8.75 -17.55 24.60
C GLN A 438 -7.37 -16.93 24.30
N LEU A 439 -6.56 -17.56 23.44
CA LEU A 439 -5.31 -16.98 22.98
C LEU A 439 -5.54 -15.68 22.20
N ALA A 440 -6.48 -15.68 21.25
CA ALA A 440 -6.83 -14.51 20.45
C ALA A 440 -7.21 -13.31 21.33
N ARG A 441 -8.06 -13.52 22.35
CA ARG A 441 -8.46 -12.45 23.29
C ARG A 441 -7.27 -11.92 24.11
N ALA A 442 -6.30 -12.78 24.46
CA ALA A 442 -5.15 -12.40 25.29
C ALA A 442 -3.99 -11.76 24.51
N HIS A 443 -3.79 -12.11 23.24
CA HIS A 443 -2.60 -11.79 22.45
C HIS A 443 -2.90 -10.90 21.23
N TYR A 444 -3.75 -9.89 21.39
CA TYR A 444 -4.08 -8.92 20.32
C TYR A 444 -4.60 -9.59 19.05
N ALA A 445 -5.51 -10.55 19.20
CA ALA A 445 -6.03 -11.41 18.14
C ALA A 445 -4.98 -12.33 17.47
N SER A 446 -3.80 -12.51 18.06
CA SER A 446 -2.86 -13.57 17.67
C SER A 446 -3.25 -14.90 18.33
N TYR A 447 -3.20 -16.00 17.59
CA TYR A 447 -3.60 -17.31 18.10
C TYR A 447 -2.90 -18.46 17.36
N MET A 448 -3.01 -19.67 17.91
CA MET A 448 -2.58 -20.91 17.27
C MET A 448 -3.72 -21.92 17.29
N VAL A 449 -4.00 -22.52 16.13
CA VAL A 449 -4.91 -23.67 16.00
C VAL A 449 -4.12 -24.91 15.67
N LYS A 450 -4.18 -25.90 16.57
CA LYS A 450 -3.65 -27.24 16.33
C LYS A 450 -4.73 -28.12 15.73
N ARG A 451 -4.55 -28.50 14.46
CA ARG A 451 -5.48 -29.37 13.75
C ARG A 451 -5.19 -30.84 14.01
N SER A 452 -6.19 -31.69 13.75
CA SER A 452 -6.09 -33.14 13.92
C SER A 452 -5.08 -33.80 12.96
N ASP A 453 -4.81 -33.17 11.82
CA ASP A 453 -3.90 -33.62 10.77
C ASP A 453 -2.43 -33.21 11.02
N LYS A 454 -2.09 -32.71 12.21
CA LYS A 454 -0.72 -32.28 12.59
C LYS A 454 -0.22 -31.03 11.87
N LEU A 455 -1.13 -30.26 11.25
CA LEU A 455 -0.87 -28.87 10.89
C LEU A 455 -1.20 -27.95 12.08
N ARG A 456 -0.33 -26.98 12.37
CA ARG A 456 -0.68 -25.81 13.18
C ARG A 456 -0.78 -24.59 12.28
N VAL A 457 -1.84 -23.82 12.45
CA VAL A 457 -1.96 -22.49 11.84
C VAL A 457 -1.74 -21.47 12.94
N ILE A 458 -0.74 -20.61 12.78
CA ILE A 458 -0.41 -19.54 13.72
C ILE A 458 -0.75 -18.21 13.04
N ALA A 459 -1.71 -17.47 13.61
CA ALA A 459 -2.06 -16.14 13.17
C ALA A 459 -1.34 -15.09 14.02
N LEU A 460 -0.71 -14.13 13.35
CA LEU A 460 0.01 -13.03 13.97
C LEU A 460 -0.70 -11.71 13.68
N ASN A 461 -0.79 -10.83 14.68
CA ASN A 461 -1.16 -9.43 14.45
C ASN A 461 0.07 -8.62 14.04
N THR A 462 0.31 -8.55 12.73
CA THR A 462 1.48 -7.90 12.16
C THR A 462 1.42 -6.37 12.16
N ASN A 463 0.32 -5.74 12.62
CA ASN A 463 0.32 -4.31 12.93
C ASN A 463 1.37 -3.94 13.99
N LEU A 464 1.78 -4.91 14.81
CA LEU A 464 2.80 -4.76 15.86
C LEU A 464 4.25 -4.70 15.32
N TRP A 465 4.42 -4.69 13.99
CA TRP A 465 5.66 -4.27 13.34
C TRP A 465 5.46 -3.24 12.21
N TYR A 466 4.23 -2.75 12.03
CA TYR A 466 3.89 -1.82 10.96
C TYR A 466 4.34 -0.39 11.28
N ARG A 467 4.91 0.33 10.31
CA ARG A 467 5.39 1.71 10.48
C ARG A 467 4.27 2.73 10.72
N ALA A 468 3.03 2.46 10.29
CA ALA A 468 1.91 3.38 10.56
C ALA A 468 1.28 3.18 11.95
N ASN A 469 1.62 2.09 12.65
CA ASN A 469 1.26 1.95 14.06
C ASN A 469 2.21 2.80 14.91
N PHE A 470 1.73 3.93 15.42
CA PHE A 470 2.56 4.85 16.19
C PHE A 470 3.02 4.23 17.52
N PHE A 471 2.28 3.27 18.07
CA PHE A 471 2.66 2.61 19.32
C PHE A 471 3.93 1.76 19.20
N ASN A 472 4.29 1.32 17.98
CA ASN A 472 5.52 0.57 17.76
C ASN A 472 6.78 1.39 18.03
N TYR A 473 6.69 2.72 18.08
CA TYR A 473 7.82 3.62 18.35
C TYR A 473 8.07 3.85 19.85
N ILE A 474 7.46 3.04 20.72
CA ILE A 474 7.69 3.06 22.16
C ILE A 474 8.62 1.89 22.52
N ASN A 475 9.73 2.17 23.20
CA ASN A 475 10.70 1.16 23.63
C ASN A 475 11.30 0.37 22.45
N MET A 476 11.73 1.09 21.39
CA MET A 476 12.32 0.51 20.17
C MET A 476 13.61 -0.27 20.41
N THR A 477 14.20 -0.18 21.61
CA THR A 477 15.34 -0.99 22.04
C THR A 477 14.97 -2.45 22.26
N ASP A 478 13.70 -2.75 22.52
CA ASP A 478 13.18 -4.11 22.58
C ASP A 478 12.53 -4.45 21.23
N PRO A 479 13.03 -5.46 20.49
CA PRO A 479 12.48 -5.85 19.19
C PRO A 479 11.14 -6.60 19.27
N ASP A 480 10.65 -6.97 20.46
CA ASP A 480 9.38 -7.69 20.66
C ASP A 480 8.56 -7.10 21.82
N VAL A 481 8.32 -5.79 21.79
CA VAL A 481 7.56 -5.06 22.84
C VAL A 481 6.19 -5.68 23.12
N SER A 482 5.54 -6.26 22.10
CA SER A 482 4.23 -6.88 22.22
C SER A 482 4.26 -8.31 22.79
N GLY A 483 5.41 -8.98 22.73
CA GLY A 483 5.55 -10.40 23.04
C GLY A 483 5.04 -11.34 21.94
N MET A 484 4.67 -10.81 20.77
CA MET A 484 4.14 -11.60 19.65
C MET A 484 5.18 -12.59 19.11
N LEU A 485 6.44 -12.18 19.00
CA LEU A 485 7.51 -13.04 18.46
C LEU A 485 7.95 -14.08 19.49
N ARG A 486 7.89 -13.77 20.79
CA ARG A 486 8.01 -14.74 21.88
C ARG A 486 6.94 -15.81 21.79
N PHE A 487 5.67 -15.40 21.65
CA PHE A 487 4.55 -16.32 21.44
C PHE A 487 4.79 -17.23 20.24
N LEU A 488 5.12 -16.66 19.07
CA LEU A 488 5.42 -17.43 17.86
C LEU A 488 6.52 -18.47 18.09
N THR A 489 7.62 -18.09 18.73
CA THR A 489 8.76 -18.99 18.92
C THR A 489 8.51 -20.10 19.93
N ASP A 490 7.67 -19.85 20.94
CA ASP A 490 7.20 -20.92 21.84
C ASP A 490 6.30 -21.91 21.11
N GLU A 491 5.36 -21.44 20.30
CA GLU A 491 4.47 -22.30 19.51
C GLU A 491 5.23 -23.13 18.46
N LEU A 492 6.24 -22.54 17.81
CA LEU A 492 7.11 -23.25 16.87
C LEU A 492 7.98 -24.31 17.56
N GLN A 493 8.46 -24.04 18.78
CA GLN A 493 9.21 -25.03 19.55
C GLN A 493 8.31 -26.20 19.97
N ASP A 494 7.07 -25.91 20.38
CA ASP A 494 6.11 -26.94 20.75
C ASP A 494 5.63 -27.75 19.53
N ALA A 495 5.61 -27.14 18.35
CA ALA A 495 5.37 -27.81 17.07
C ALA A 495 6.51 -28.75 16.71
N GLU A 496 7.77 -28.29 16.83
CA GLU A 496 8.96 -29.12 16.63
C GLU A 496 8.95 -30.35 17.55
N ASP A 497 8.69 -30.14 18.83
CA ASP A 497 8.65 -31.20 19.84
C ASP A 497 7.56 -32.24 19.55
N SER A 498 6.49 -31.83 18.87
CA SER A 498 5.36 -32.68 18.48
C SER A 498 5.50 -33.30 17.08
N GLY A 499 6.48 -32.88 16.28
CA GLY A 499 6.60 -33.24 14.87
C GLY A 499 5.47 -32.67 13.98
N ASP A 500 4.85 -31.57 14.40
CA ASP A 500 3.79 -30.87 13.67
C ASP A 500 4.43 -29.97 12.57
N ARG A 501 3.71 -29.73 11.47
CA ARG A 501 4.08 -28.69 10.47
C ARG A 501 3.32 -27.40 10.78
N VAL A 502 3.86 -26.27 10.34
CA VAL A 502 3.32 -24.94 10.69
C VAL A 502 3.09 -24.07 9.46
N TRP A 503 1.90 -23.49 9.38
CA TRP A 503 1.58 -22.34 8.54
C TRP A 503 1.52 -21.09 9.41
N ILE A 504 2.17 -20.02 8.95
CA ILE A 504 2.10 -18.70 9.59
C ILE A 504 1.25 -17.80 8.70
N ILE A 505 0.28 -17.10 9.29
CA ILE A 505 -0.54 -16.11 8.59
C ILE A 505 -0.47 -14.76 9.32
N GLY A 506 -0.56 -13.68 8.56
CA GLY A 506 -0.63 -12.30 9.05
C GLY A 506 -0.99 -11.37 7.89
N HIS A 507 -0.99 -10.07 8.13
CA HIS A 507 -1.39 -9.09 7.12
C HIS A 507 -0.18 -8.34 6.51
N VAL A 508 0.39 -7.39 7.26
CA VAL A 508 1.59 -6.63 6.86
C VAL A 508 2.79 -7.56 6.70
N LEU A 509 3.34 -7.58 5.48
CA LEU A 509 4.53 -8.37 5.13
C LEU A 509 5.77 -7.99 5.96
N SER A 510 6.66 -8.97 6.16
CA SER A 510 7.94 -8.76 6.83
C SER A 510 9.05 -8.26 5.91
N GLY A 511 8.92 -8.53 4.60
CA GLY A 511 9.92 -8.23 3.58
C GLY A 511 10.02 -6.76 3.22
N TRP A 512 11.19 -6.31 2.75
CA TRP A 512 11.38 -4.92 2.35
C TRP A 512 10.52 -4.54 1.15
N ASP A 513 9.67 -3.53 1.34
CA ASP A 513 9.01 -2.76 0.29
C ASP A 513 9.32 -1.26 0.37
N GLY A 514 10.04 -0.84 1.42
CA GLY A 514 10.46 0.53 1.68
C GLY A 514 9.53 1.36 2.56
N SER A 515 8.31 0.90 2.82
CA SER A 515 7.28 1.71 3.48
C SER A 515 6.60 1.06 4.67
N ASN A 516 6.54 -0.27 4.75
CA ASN A 516 5.61 -0.93 5.67
C ASN A 516 6.25 -1.53 6.92
N PRO A 517 7.22 -2.47 6.83
CA PRO A 517 7.76 -3.11 8.04
C PRO A 517 8.76 -2.24 8.80
N LEU A 518 8.76 -2.37 10.12
CA LEU A 518 9.84 -1.90 10.97
C LEU A 518 11.01 -2.88 10.95
N THR A 519 12.20 -2.30 10.92
CA THR A 519 13.48 -3.00 10.87
C THR A 519 13.64 -3.98 12.04
N ASN A 520 13.60 -3.53 13.29
CA ASN A 520 13.96 -4.36 14.45
C ASN A 520 13.06 -5.61 14.65
N PRO A 521 11.71 -5.52 14.59
CA PRO A 521 10.85 -6.70 14.77
C PRO A 521 10.94 -7.69 13.60
N THR A 522 10.96 -7.21 12.36
CA THR A 522 11.13 -8.09 11.18
C THR A 522 12.52 -8.69 11.12
N ASN A 523 13.51 -7.97 11.65
CA ASN A 523 14.82 -8.50 11.92
C ASN A 523 14.78 -9.57 13.02
N LEU A 524 14.02 -9.47 14.10
CA LEU A 524 13.90 -10.61 15.05
C LEU A 524 13.15 -11.81 14.43
N PHE A 525 12.16 -11.57 13.57
CA PHE A 525 11.46 -12.61 12.84
C PHE A 525 12.39 -13.37 11.87
N TYR A 526 13.28 -12.66 11.17
CA TYR A 526 14.21 -13.22 10.17
C TYR A 526 15.60 -13.59 10.73
N GLN A 527 16.20 -12.64 11.44
CA GLN A 527 17.63 -12.38 11.59
C GLN A 527 18.26 -13.13 12.72
N MET A 528 18.41 -14.35 12.36
CA MET A 528 18.70 -15.31 13.33
C MET A 528 19.81 -16.01 12.53
N TYR A 529 21.06 -15.62 12.89
CA TYR A 529 22.33 -16.20 12.40
C TYR A 529 23.42 -16.54 13.47
N VAL A 530 24.18 -17.63 13.22
CA VAL A 530 25.46 -18.06 13.82
C VAL A 530 26.58 -17.70 12.83
N ASP A 531 27.44 -16.74 13.15
CA ASP A 531 28.69 -16.55 12.39
C ASP A 531 29.74 -17.60 12.79
N VAL A 532 30.04 -18.53 11.89
CA VAL A 532 31.20 -19.44 12.00
C VAL A 532 32.32 -18.90 11.12
N THR A 533 33.03 -17.86 11.54
CA THR A 533 34.33 -17.52 10.94
C THR A 533 35.37 -17.07 11.97
N GLY A 534 35.88 -18.01 12.77
CA GLY A 534 37.09 -17.79 13.58
C GLY A 534 37.73 -19.09 14.09
N PRO A 535 39.02 -19.36 13.85
CA PRO A 535 39.70 -20.54 14.36
C PRO A 535 40.08 -20.31 15.83
N SER A 536 39.17 -20.59 16.76
CA SER A 536 39.51 -20.67 18.18
C SER A 536 38.56 -21.61 18.92
N LEU A 537 39.06 -22.82 19.17
CA LEU A 537 38.49 -23.83 20.07
C LEU A 537 38.67 -23.38 21.52
N ALA A 538 37.76 -22.55 22.04
CA ALA A 538 37.43 -22.45 23.47
C ALA A 538 36.32 -21.38 23.60
N ASP A 539 35.25 -21.72 24.31
CA ASP A 539 34.09 -20.87 24.61
C ASP A 539 33.07 -20.69 23.48
N THR A 540 32.40 -21.79 23.12
CA THR A 540 31.25 -21.83 22.21
C THR A 540 29.94 -21.55 22.95
N ASP A 541 29.46 -20.30 22.91
CA ASP A 541 28.05 -20.01 23.21
C ASP A 541 27.22 -20.05 21.91
N PHE A 542 26.30 -21.02 21.87
CA PHE A 542 25.42 -21.36 20.76
C PHE A 542 24.21 -20.43 20.73
N VAL A 543 23.84 -19.89 19.56
CA VAL A 543 22.66 -19.01 19.44
C VAL A 543 21.93 -19.25 18.11
N VAL A 544 20.61 -19.51 18.14
CA VAL A 544 19.78 -20.01 17.00
C VAL A 544 18.55 -19.12 16.73
N HIS A 545 17.57 -19.53 15.89
CA HIS A 545 17.07 -18.71 14.76
C HIS A 545 15.57 -18.67 14.25
N SER A 546 14.46 -18.62 15.01
CA SER A 546 13.05 -18.50 14.51
C SER A 546 12.73 -19.06 13.10
N VAL A 547 12.63 -18.24 12.03
CA VAL A 547 12.35 -18.77 10.68
C VAL A 547 13.46 -19.72 10.21
N ASP A 548 14.74 -19.36 10.27
CA ASP A 548 15.84 -20.30 9.94
C ASP A 548 15.96 -21.45 10.96
N ARG A 549 15.63 -21.25 12.24
CA ARG A 549 15.66 -22.29 13.30
C ARG A 549 14.69 -23.41 13.02
N PHE A 550 13.51 -23.05 12.55
CA PHE A 550 12.37 -23.93 12.40
C PHE A 550 12.13 -24.27 10.91
N SER A 551 12.89 -23.69 9.98
CA SER A 551 12.84 -24.05 8.56
C SER A 551 13.97 -24.98 8.15
N PRO A 552 13.72 -25.89 7.18
CA PRO A 552 12.42 -26.15 6.55
C PRO A 552 11.56 -27.19 7.29
N HIS A 553 12.04 -27.75 8.42
CA HIS A 553 11.46 -28.97 9.01
C HIS A 553 10.18 -28.77 9.83
N VAL A 554 9.88 -27.54 10.28
CA VAL A 554 8.64 -27.20 10.98
C VAL A 554 7.77 -26.27 10.13
N ILE A 555 8.30 -25.11 9.75
CA ILE A 555 7.57 -24.12 8.93
C ILE A 555 7.47 -24.65 7.50
N SER A 556 6.24 -24.77 6.97
CA SER A 556 6.00 -25.18 5.57
C SER A 556 5.61 -24.02 4.67
N ALA A 557 4.89 -23.02 5.19
CA ALA A 557 4.49 -21.85 4.42
C ALA A 557 4.17 -20.65 5.32
N ILE A 558 4.31 -19.44 4.74
CA ILE A 558 4.01 -18.16 5.36
C ILE A 558 3.11 -17.37 4.39
N PHE A 559 2.08 -16.68 4.89
CA PHE A 559 1.10 -15.96 4.07
C PHE A 559 0.80 -14.56 4.62
N TRP A 560 0.87 -13.56 3.75
CA TRP A 560 0.64 -12.13 3.99
C TRP A 560 -0.42 -11.56 3.02
N GLY A 561 -0.80 -10.30 3.24
CA GLY A 561 -1.67 -9.49 2.37
C GLY A 561 -1.12 -8.06 2.20
N HIS A 562 -1.95 -7.04 2.44
CA HIS A 562 -1.58 -5.63 2.65
C HIS A 562 -1.15 -4.85 1.41
N THR A 563 -0.28 -5.41 0.56
CA THR A 563 0.21 -4.67 -0.62
C THR A 563 -0.80 -4.62 -1.75
N HIS A 564 -1.91 -5.36 -1.61
CA HIS A 564 -2.96 -5.62 -2.60
C HIS A 564 -2.47 -6.36 -3.86
N GLU A 565 -1.18 -6.41 -4.10
CA GLU A 565 -0.53 -6.99 -5.26
C GLU A 565 -0.22 -8.48 -5.08
N ASP A 566 -0.06 -9.18 -6.20
CA ASP A 566 0.41 -10.56 -6.19
C ASP A 566 1.94 -10.62 -6.06
N GLN A 567 2.43 -10.98 -4.88
CA GLN A 567 3.85 -10.92 -4.55
C GLN A 567 4.31 -12.12 -3.71
N LEU A 568 5.62 -12.20 -3.49
CA LEU A 568 6.24 -13.12 -2.53
C LEU A 568 7.60 -12.61 -2.08
N SER A 569 8.11 -13.20 -1.00
CA SER A 569 9.47 -12.97 -0.51
C SER A 569 10.16 -14.26 -0.09
N ILE A 570 11.47 -14.34 -0.32
CA ILE A 570 12.31 -15.50 -0.01
C ILE A 570 13.15 -15.21 1.25
N PHE A 571 13.20 -16.19 2.14
CA PHE A 571 14.04 -16.19 3.34
C PHE A 571 15.25 -17.07 3.11
N TYR A 572 16.42 -16.54 3.46
CA TYR A 572 17.70 -17.22 3.31
C TYR A 572 18.31 -17.50 4.69
N ALA A 573 18.97 -18.64 4.81
CA ALA A 573 19.89 -18.96 5.89
C ALA A 573 20.94 -17.86 6.02
N ASN A 574 21.58 -17.85 7.17
CA ASN A 574 22.73 -17.00 7.42
C ASN A 574 22.48 -15.50 7.28
N ASN A 575 21.32 -15.02 7.74
CA ASN A 575 20.96 -13.61 7.66
C ASN A 575 21.02 -13.07 6.20
N GLY A 576 20.75 -13.92 5.21
CA GLY A 576 20.83 -13.56 3.79
C GLY A 576 22.20 -13.04 3.32
N THR A 577 23.28 -13.33 4.06
CA THR A 577 24.66 -12.98 3.67
C THR A 577 25.14 -13.77 2.46
N ALA A 578 24.60 -14.97 2.26
CA ALA A 578 24.75 -15.76 1.04
C ALA A 578 23.36 -16.08 0.50
N MET A 579 22.94 -15.45 -0.60
CA MET A 579 21.66 -15.71 -1.25
C MET A 579 21.88 -16.63 -2.45
N ASN A 580 21.64 -17.93 -2.26
CA ASN A 580 21.71 -18.92 -3.31
C ASN A 580 20.69 -20.05 -3.06
N ALA A 581 20.56 -20.98 -4.01
CA ALA A 581 19.62 -22.11 -3.93
C ALA A 581 19.79 -22.96 -2.65
N ASN A 582 21.02 -23.11 -2.13
CA ASN A 582 21.32 -23.92 -0.95
C ASN A 582 20.98 -23.22 0.38
N THR A 583 20.90 -21.90 0.37
CA THR A 583 20.57 -21.11 1.56
C THR A 583 19.12 -20.68 1.57
N ALA A 584 18.35 -20.86 0.48
CA ALA A 584 16.93 -20.55 0.46
C ALA A 584 16.13 -21.53 1.34
N ASN A 585 15.48 -21.01 2.40
CA ASN A 585 14.90 -21.82 3.48
C ASN A 585 13.37 -21.75 3.57
N ALA A 586 12.78 -20.58 3.36
CA ALA A 586 11.33 -20.38 3.45
C ALA A 586 10.85 -19.36 2.41
N VAL A 587 9.56 -19.42 2.07
CA VAL A 587 8.90 -18.47 1.19
C VAL A 587 7.66 -17.94 1.89
N ALA A 588 7.45 -16.63 1.82
CA ALA A 588 6.19 -16.00 2.18
C ALA A 588 5.45 -15.55 0.93
N TRP A 589 4.19 -15.96 0.83
CA TRP A 589 3.28 -15.61 -0.26
C TRP A 589 2.46 -14.41 0.15
N VAL A 590 2.27 -13.44 -0.74
CA VAL A 590 1.37 -12.30 -0.54
C VAL A 590 0.13 -12.52 -1.40
N GLY A 591 -1.03 -12.60 -0.74
CA GLY A 591 -2.33 -12.77 -1.41
C GLY A 591 -2.74 -11.47 -2.10
N PRO A 592 -3.36 -11.53 -3.28
CA PRO A 592 -3.83 -10.34 -3.95
C PRO A 592 -5.12 -9.83 -3.29
N SER A 593 -5.37 -8.53 -3.43
CA SER A 593 -6.63 -7.93 -3.01
C SER A 593 -7.83 -8.35 -3.87
N LEU A 594 -9.00 -8.41 -3.22
CA LEU A 594 -10.29 -8.27 -3.91
C LEU A 594 -10.61 -6.81 -4.23
N THR A 595 -10.18 -5.87 -3.39
CA THR A 595 -10.40 -4.44 -3.66
C THR A 595 -9.67 -3.97 -4.92
N PRO A 596 -10.34 -3.19 -5.80
CA PRO A 596 -9.70 -2.60 -6.98
C PRO A 596 -8.71 -1.47 -6.66
N ILE A 597 -8.84 -0.80 -5.52
CA ILE A 597 -7.85 0.21 -5.11
C ILE A 597 -6.52 -0.50 -4.82
N THR A 598 -5.36 -0.01 -5.26
CA THR A 598 -5.02 1.28 -5.88
C THR A 598 -4.77 1.17 -7.39
N GLY A 599 -5.71 0.65 -8.17
CA GLY A 599 -5.56 0.50 -9.61
C GLY A 599 -5.35 -0.95 -10.06
N LEU A 600 -5.91 -1.90 -9.34
CA LEU A 600 -5.81 -3.33 -9.60
C LEU A 600 -7.15 -3.87 -10.08
N ASN A 601 -7.11 -5.03 -10.75
CA ASN A 601 -8.32 -5.82 -10.99
C ASN A 601 -8.81 -6.43 -9.67
N SER A 602 -10.05 -6.91 -9.57
CA SER A 602 -10.45 -7.71 -8.39
C SER A 602 -9.91 -9.14 -8.54
N GLY A 603 -9.27 -9.73 -7.53
CA GLY A 603 -8.75 -11.10 -7.65
C GLY A 603 -8.65 -11.90 -6.35
N PHE A 604 -8.45 -13.21 -6.51
CA PHE A 604 -8.28 -14.14 -5.39
C PHE A 604 -7.35 -15.30 -5.76
N ARG A 605 -6.92 -16.08 -4.76
CA ARG A 605 -5.97 -17.19 -4.94
C ARG A 605 -6.42 -18.51 -4.31
N VAL A 606 -6.13 -19.61 -4.99
CA VAL A 606 -6.22 -20.97 -4.43
C VAL A 606 -4.88 -21.69 -4.52
N TYR A 607 -4.50 -22.34 -3.44
CA TYR A 607 -3.32 -23.21 -3.37
C TYR A 607 -3.71 -24.67 -3.49
N GLU A 608 -2.90 -25.44 -4.21
CA GLU A 608 -2.85 -26.89 -4.06
C GLU A 608 -1.71 -27.27 -3.11
N VAL A 609 -2.02 -28.10 -2.10
CA VAL A 609 -1.13 -28.38 -0.97
C VAL A 609 -1.04 -29.90 -0.75
N ASP A 610 0.15 -30.45 -0.47
CA ASP A 610 0.27 -31.87 -0.10
C ASP A 610 -0.37 -32.12 1.28
N SER A 611 -1.17 -33.18 1.40
CA SER A 611 -1.95 -33.44 2.60
C SER A 611 -1.18 -33.89 3.85
N GLU A 612 0.12 -34.16 3.76
CA GLU A 612 0.97 -34.57 4.89
C GLU A 612 2.14 -33.62 5.13
N THR A 613 2.77 -33.13 4.06
CA THR A 613 3.86 -32.16 4.20
C THR A 613 3.34 -30.74 4.40
N PHE A 614 2.12 -30.43 3.93
CA PHE A 614 1.54 -29.09 3.92
C PHE A 614 2.35 -28.06 3.14
N ASP A 615 3.20 -28.52 2.22
CA ASP A 615 3.93 -27.64 1.30
C ASP A 615 3.02 -27.26 0.11
N VAL A 616 3.17 -26.03 -0.38
CA VAL A 616 2.44 -25.54 -1.55
C VAL A 616 3.00 -26.20 -2.81
N LEU A 617 2.15 -26.89 -3.57
CA LEU A 617 2.49 -27.59 -4.80
C LEU A 617 2.16 -26.76 -6.05
N ASP A 618 1.11 -25.95 -6.01
CA ASP A 618 0.80 -24.97 -7.04
C ASP A 618 -0.07 -23.86 -6.46
N ALA A 619 -0.14 -22.72 -7.16
CA ALA A 619 -0.96 -21.59 -6.82
C ALA A 619 -1.64 -21.05 -8.08
N TYR A 620 -2.96 -20.92 -8.00
CA TYR A 620 -3.84 -20.50 -9.09
C TYR A 620 -4.49 -19.16 -8.74
N THR A 621 -4.42 -18.21 -9.66
CA THR A 621 -4.98 -16.86 -9.48
C THR A 621 -6.10 -16.64 -10.50
N TRP A 622 -7.17 -16.00 -10.04
CA TRP A 622 -8.24 -15.50 -10.90
C TRP A 622 -8.41 -14.01 -10.68
N SER A 623 -8.76 -13.30 -11.74
CA SER A 623 -9.04 -11.87 -11.69
C SER A 623 -10.24 -11.49 -12.56
N SER A 624 -10.86 -10.36 -12.24
CA SER A 624 -11.94 -9.76 -13.00
C SER A 624 -11.55 -8.36 -13.45
N ASP A 625 -11.66 -8.09 -14.76
CA ASP A 625 -11.23 -6.82 -15.35
C ASP A 625 -12.17 -5.69 -14.96
N VAL A 626 -11.66 -4.79 -14.12
CA VAL A 626 -12.40 -3.64 -13.59
C VAL A 626 -12.73 -2.64 -14.72
N SER A 627 -11.98 -2.66 -15.82
CA SER A 627 -12.22 -1.79 -16.98
C SER A 627 -13.55 -2.11 -17.69
N GLU A 628 -14.06 -3.34 -17.54
CA GLU A 628 -15.31 -3.78 -18.17
C GLU A 628 -16.57 -3.39 -17.37
N TYR A 629 -16.42 -3.00 -16.10
CA TYR A 629 -17.56 -2.79 -15.20
C TYR A 629 -18.56 -1.70 -15.63
N PRO A 630 -18.14 -0.56 -16.23
CA PRO A 630 -19.09 0.42 -16.75
C PRO A 630 -20.07 -0.16 -17.78
N GLU A 631 -19.67 -1.17 -18.56
CA GLU A 631 -20.54 -1.78 -19.56
C GLU A 631 -21.65 -2.64 -18.93
N LEU A 632 -21.48 -3.03 -17.66
CA LEU A 632 -22.40 -3.91 -16.93
C LEU A 632 -23.57 -3.16 -16.28
N ASP A 633 -23.56 -1.83 -16.24
CA ASP A 633 -24.57 -1.02 -15.54
C ASP A 633 -25.92 -0.97 -16.28
N SER A 634 -25.90 -1.16 -17.60
CA SER A 634 -27.11 -1.09 -18.45
C SER A 634 -27.94 -2.39 -18.48
N GLN A 635 -27.56 -3.40 -17.68
CA GLN A 635 -28.20 -4.72 -17.72
C GLN A 635 -28.06 -5.52 -16.41
N ILE A 636 -28.86 -6.58 -16.29
CA ILE A 636 -28.89 -7.49 -15.12
C ILE A 636 -28.77 -8.97 -15.49
N GLU A 637 -28.49 -9.27 -16.76
CA GLU A 637 -28.36 -10.66 -17.23
C GLU A 637 -27.02 -11.27 -16.82
N ARG A 638 -25.94 -10.48 -16.86
CA ARG A 638 -24.58 -10.88 -16.50
C ARG A 638 -23.90 -9.85 -15.61
N GLY A 639 -23.01 -10.29 -14.75
CA GLY A 639 -22.15 -9.47 -13.90
C GLY A 639 -20.69 -9.60 -14.33
N PRO A 640 -19.76 -9.24 -13.45
CA PRO A 640 -18.33 -9.36 -13.68
C PRO A 640 -17.96 -10.79 -14.09
N VAL A 641 -17.01 -10.91 -15.01
CA VAL A 641 -16.41 -12.19 -15.38
C VAL A 641 -15.12 -12.34 -14.59
N TYR A 642 -15.02 -13.41 -13.80
CA TYR A 642 -13.75 -13.82 -13.20
C TYR A 642 -13.07 -14.82 -14.11
N THR A 643 -11.87 -14.48 -14.56
CA THR A 643 -11.07 -15.25 -15.52
C THR A 643 -9.85 -15.84 -14.83
N TYR A 644 -9.51 -17.06 -15.22
CA TYR A 644 -8.27 -17.71 -14.83
C TYR A 644 -7.10 -16.90 -15.37
N GLU A 645 -6.25 -16.41 -14.46
CA GLU A 645 -5.10 -15.61 -14.83
C GLU A 645 -3.90 -16.51 -15.12
N TYR A 646 -3.45 -17.29 -14.12
CA TYR A 646 -2.28 -18.17 -14.28
C TYR A 646 -2.18 -19.26 -13.21
N SER A 647 -1.37 -20.29 -13.53
CA SER A 647 -0.77 -21.24 -12.58
C SER A 647 0.68 -20.81 -12.38
N THR A 648 1.08 -20.70 -11.12
CA THR A 648 2.45 -20.31 -10.76
C THR A 648 3.48 -21.27 -11.33
N ARG A 649 3.22 -22.58 -11.22
CA ARG A 649 4.09 -23.59 -11.79
C ARG A 649 4.20 -23.48 -13.31
N GLU A 650 3.08 -23.29 -14.00
CA GLU A 650 3.07 -23.17 -15.47
C GLU A 650 3.80 -21.91 -15.94
N ALA A 651 3.58 -20.78 -15.26
CA ALA A 651 4.13 -19.49 -15.61
C ALA A 651 5.66 -19.45 -15.44
N TYR A 652 6.19 -19.93 -14.31
CA TYR A 652 7.60 -19.76 -13.96
C TYR A 652 8.44 -21.04 -14.05
N GLY A 653 7.82 -22.22 -14.15
CA GLY A 653 8.51 -23.51 -14.07
C GLY A 653 9.25 -23.96 -15.33
N LYS A 654 9.01 -23.35 -16.50
CA LYS A 654 9.53 -23.83 -17.79
C LYS A 654 11.06 -23.95 -17.86
N THR A 655 11.78 -23.08 -17.15
CA THR A 655 13.25 -23.01 -17.14
C THR A 655 13.88 -23.74 -15.96
N ILE A 656 13.08 -24.29 -15.05
CA ILE A 656 13.58 -24.93 -13.83
C ILE A 656 13.68 -26.43 -14.06
N SER A 657 14.90 -26.96 -14.21
CA SER A 657 15.14 -28.40 -14.35
C SER A 657 14.94 -29.13 -13.03
N ASP A 658 14.73 -30.44 -13.10
CA ASP A 658 14.66 -31.33 -11.93
C ASP A 658 13.52 -31.06 -10.94
N TRP A 659 12.48 -30.31 -11.36
CA TRP A 659 11.26 -30.08 -10.59
C TRP A 659 10.06 -30.77 -11.25
N GLY A 660 9.61 -31.87 -10.65
CA GLY A 660 8.45 -32.62 -11.07
C GLY A 660 7.11 -31.95 -10.70
N PRO A 661 5.98 -32.46 -11.22
CA PRO A 661 4.65 -31.87 -11.03
C PRO A 661 4.14 -31.92 -9.59
N ASN A 662 4.75 -32.74 -8.72
CA ASN A 662 4.40 -32.90 -7.31
C ASN A 662 5.45 -32.33 -6.35
N ASP A 663 6.53 -31.73 -6.87
CA ASP A 663 7.58 -31.16 -6.02
C ASP A 663 7.17 -29.77 -5.54
N PRO A 664 7.38 -29.40 -4.27
CA PRO A 664 6.83 -28.17 -3.71
C PRO A 664 7.43 -26.91 -4.35
N LEU A 665 6.64 -25.84 -4.49
CA LEU A 665 7.10 -24.51 -4.89
C LEU A 665 7.81 -23.80 -3.72
N ASN A 666 8.88 -24.42 -3.24
CA ASN A 666 9.61 -23.98 -2.04
C ASN A 666 10.57 -22.82 -2.34
N ALA A 667 11.28 -22.38 -1.29
CA ALA A 667 12.24 -21.27 -1.38
C ALA A 667 13.36 -21.50 -2.40
N THR A 668 13.87 -22.73 -2.51
CA THR A 668 14.89 -23.10 -3.50
C THR A 668 14.36 -22.93 -4.92
N TRP A 669 13.15 -23.42 -5.20
CA TRP A 669 12.51 -23.25 -6.50
C TRP A 669 12.36 -21.77 -6.87
N TRP A 670 11.85 -20.96 -5.95
CA TRP A 670 11.70 -19.53 -6.16
C TRP A 670 13.02 -18.81 -6.35
N HIS A 671 14.08 -19.21 -5.65
CA HIS A 671 15.41 -18.66 -5.92
C HIS A 671 15.90 -18.99 -7.33
N LEU A 672 15.73 -20.23 -7.81
CA LEU A 672 16.07 -20.59 -9.19
C LEU A 672 15.23 -19.80 -10.22
N VAL A 673 13.96 -19.50 -9.91
CA VAL A 673 13.13 -18.58 -10.71
C VAL A 673 13.75 -17.19 -10.76
N THR A 674 14.25 -16.66 -9.63
CA THR A 674 14.93 -15.36 -9.65
C THR A 674 16.24 -15.37 -10.45
N GLU A 675 17.01 -16.47 -10.46
CA GLU A 675 18.18 -16.60 -11.35
C GLU A 675 17.76 -16.66 -12.84
N ALA A 676 16.65 -17.34 -13.14
CA ALA A 676 16.08 -17.35 -14.48
C ALA A 676 15.58 -15.95 -14.91
N MET A 677 15.08 -15.14 -13.98
CA MET A 677 14.71 -13.74 -14.20
C MET A 677 15.92 -12.85 -14.52
N GLU A 678 17.05 -13.06 -13.85
CA GLU A 678 18.32 -12.38 -14.15
C GLU A 678 18.79 -12.71 -15.58
N ALA A 679 18.59 -13.94 -16.03
CA ALA A 679 18.93 -14.36 -17.38
C ALA A 679 17.90 -13.94 -18.45
N ASN A 680 16.63 -13.76 -18.07
CA ASN A 680 15.53 -13.46 -18.98
C ASN A 680 14.58 -12.40 -18.41
N HIS A 681 14.82 -11.14 -18.78
CA HIS A 681 14.02 -9.99 -18.32
C HIS A 681 12.53 -10.10 -18.70
N THR A 682 12.18 -10.87 -19.74
CA THR A 682 10.75 -11.06 -20.09
C THR A 682 9.98 -11.79 -18.99
N LEU A 683 10.64 -12.64 -18.20
CA LEU A 683 10.03 -13.31 -17.06
C LEU A 683 9.69 -12.33 -15.94
N VAL A 684 10.48 -11.26 -15.78
CA VAL A 684 10.19 -10.17 -14.83
C VAL A 684 9.01 -9.34 -15.30
N GLN A 685 8.89 -9.09 -16.61
CA GLN A 685 7.69 -8.44 -17.14
C GLN A 685 6.45 -9.32 -16.92
N THR A 686 6.53 -10.64 -17.12
CA THR A 686 5.44 -11.57 -16.78
C THR A 686 5.08 -11.50 -15.30
N PHE A 687 6.07 -11.52 -14.40
CA PHE A 687 5.85 -11.33 -12.97
C PHE A 687 5.18 -10.00 -12.65
N THR A 688 5.65 -8.91 -13.26
CA THR A 688 5.07 -7.57 -13.08
C THR A 688 3.61 -7.51 -13.54
N THR A 689 3.28 -8.15 -14.66
CA THR A 689 1.89 -8.22 -15.14
C THR A 689 0.98 -8.94 -14.17
N PHE A 690 1.39 -10.10 -13.64
CA PHE A 690 0.58 -10.84 -12.65
C PHE A 690 0.55 -10.16 -11.28
N GLN A 691 1.62 -9.48 -10.89
CA GLN A 691 1.67 -8.65 -9.67
C GLN A 691 0.53 -7.62 -9.63
N GLY A 692 0.23 -6.99 -10.78
CA GLY A 692 -0.89 -6.07 -10.93
C GLY A 692 -2.24 -6.73 -11.25
N LYS A 693 -2.34 -8.06 -11.14
CA LYS A 693 -3.52 -8.86 -11.55
C LYS A 693 -3.96 -8.61 -13.00
N SER A 694 -2.98 -8.42 -13.88
CA SER A 694 -3.18 -8.06 -15.30
C SER A 694 -3.99 -6.76 -15.48
N SER A 695 -3.97 -5.87 -14.49
CA SER A 695 -4.63 -4.56 -14.57
C SER A 695 -4.04 -3.72 -15.69
N ALA A 696 -4.91 -3.01 -16.42
CA ALA A 696 -4.49 -2.02 -17.41
C ALA A 696 -3.69 -0.85 -16.82
N ARG A 697 -3.70 -0.67 -15.49
CA ARG A 697 -2.91 0.35 -14.77
C ARG A 697 -1.54 -0.17 -14.32
N THR A 698 -1.26 -1.46 -14.49
CA THR A 698 0.02 -2.06 -14.09
C THR A 698 1.16 -1.44 -14.88
N PRO A 699 2.16 -0.82 -14.23
CA PRO A 699 3.29 -0.25 -14.95
C PRO A 699 4.18 -1.35 -15.53
N ASN A 700 4.76 -1.08 -16.71
CA ASN A 700 5.75 -1.97 -17.30
C ASN A 700 7.08 -1.90 -16.55
N CYS A 701 7.77 -3.04 -16.44
CA CYS A 701 9.09 -3.15 -15.84
C CYS A 701 10.10 -3.58 -16.89
N THR A 702 10.55 -2.62 -17.71
CA THR A 702 11.43 -2.87 -18.86
C THR A 702 12.86 -2.36 -18.68
N THR A 703 13.12 -1.55 -17.65
CA THR A 703 14.45 -1.03 -17.35
C THR A 703 15.24 -2.01 -16.50
N ASP A 704 16.57 -2.06 -16.68
CA ASP A 704 17.45 -2.91 -15.88
C ASP A 704 17.35 -2.60 -14.38
N ASP A 705 17.18 -1.32 -14.02
CA ASP A 705 16.97 -0.89 -12.64
C ASP A 705 15.67 -1.44 -12.06
N CYS A 706 14.57 -1.44 -12.83
CA CYS A 706 13.32 -2.03 -12.39
C CYS A 706 13.43 -3.55 -12.24
N VAL A 707 14.04 -4.21 -13.22
CA VAL A 707 14.28 -5.66 -13.20
C VAL A 707 15.07 -6.07 -11.96
N ALA A 708 16.17 -5.36 -11.70
CA ALA A 708 17.01 -5.62 -10.54
C ALA A 708 16.27 -5.32 -9.23
N ALA A 709 15.45 -4.28 -9.16
CA ALA A 709 14.63 -3.96 -7.99
C ALA A 709 13.56 -5.05 -7.72
N LYS A 710 12.86 -5.57 -8.75
CA LYS A 710 11.87 -6.65 -8.59
C LYS A 710 12.51 -7.92 -8.04
N ILE A 711 13.65 -8.33 -8.61
CA ILE A 711 14.41 -9.49 -8.13
C ILE A 711 14.90 -9.27 -6.70
N CYS A 712 15.35 -8.06 -6.37
CA CYS A 712 15.74 -7.69 -5.02
C CYS A 712 14.60 -7.84 -4.01
N TYR A 713 13.40 -7.31 -4.31
CA TYR A 713 12.24 -7.42 -3.42
C TYR A 713 11.82 -8.89 -3.22
N MET A 714 11.81 -9.70 -4.28
CA MET A 714 11.54 -11.14 -4.16
C MET A 714 12.56 -11.86 -3.26
N ARG A 715 13.83 -11.45 -3.26
CA ARG A 715 14.89 -12.04 -2.42
C ARG A 715 14.95 -11.42 -1.01
N SER A 716 14.01 -10.54 -0.64
CA SER A 716 14.05 -9.78 0.61
C SER A 716 12.95 -10.17 1.60
N GLY A 717 13.14 -11.26 2.36
CA GLY A 717 12.21 -11.67 3.43
C GLY A 717 12.21 -10.80 4.70
N MET A 718 13.13 -9.83 4.82
CA MET A 718 13.10 -8.78 5.86
C MET A 718 13.51 -7.41 5.32
N ASP A 719 13.15 -6.36 6.06
CA ASP A 719 13.44 -4.95 5.80
C ASP A 719 14.93 -4.63 5.54
N LEU A 720 15.88 -5.30 6.21
CA LEU A 720 17.32 -4.95 6.14
C LEU A 720 18.10 -5.52 4.96
N LEU A 721 17.66 -6.65 4.39
CA LEU A 721 18.45 -7.41 3.41
C LEU A 721 18.95 -6.61 2.23
N PRO A 722 18.16 -5.68 1.65
CA PRO A 722 18.64 -4.92 0.51
C PRO A 722 19.83 -4.00 0.83
N VAL A 723 19.99 -3.62 2.11
CA VAL A 723 21.02 -2.69 2.59
C VAL A 723 22.28 -3.43 3.06
N THR A 724 22.16 -4.69 3.48
CA THR A 724 23.26 -5.44 4.13
C THR A 724 23.97 -6.45 3.24
N SER A 725 23.40 -6.85 2.09
CA SER A 725 23.97 -7.92 1.26
C SER A 725 24.83 -7.39 0.09
N PRO A 726 26.13 -7.74 0.00
CA PRO A 726 27.05 -7.26 -1.05
C PRO A 726 26.61 -7.55 -2.49
N SER A 727 25.80 -8.60 -2.69
CA SER A 727 25.20 -8.96 -3.98
C SER A 727 24.05 -8.03 -4.40
N ILE A 728 23.47 -7.28 -3.46
CA ILE A 728 22.33 -6.36 -3.67
C ILE A 728 22.79 -4.88 -3.67
N ILE A 729 23.89 -4.55 -2.97
CA ILE A 729 24.46 -3.19 -2.89
C ILE A 729 24.67 -2.49 -4.26
N PRO A 730 25.01 -3.16 -5.38
CA PRO A 730 25.18 -2.45 -6.66
C PRO A 730 23.86 -1.90 -7.22
N VAL A 731 22.72 -2.48 -6.84
CA VAL A 731 21.37 -2.16 -7.36
C VAL A 731 20.73 -1.00 -6.58
N LEU A 732 21.09 -0.83 -5.30
CA LEU A 732 20.49 0.16 -4.39
C LEU A 732 21.47 1.27 -3.97
N LYS A 733 22.26 1.79 -4.92
CA LYS A 733 22.69 3.19 -4.73
C LYS A 733 21.41 4.00 -4.54
N PRO A 734 21.38 4.97 -3.60
CA PRO A 734 20.23 5.85 -3.49
C PRO A 734 20.14 6.61 -4.81
N THR A 735 19.31 6.11 -5.73
CA THR A 735 18.65 6.95 -6.69
C THR A 735 17.94 7.97 -5.83
N LYS A 736 18.48 9.20 -5.80
CA LYS A 736 17.67 10.38 -5.55
C LYS A 736 16.32 10.08 -6.16
N GLN A 737 15.26 10.04 -5.36
CA GLN A 737 13.90 10.10 -5.86
C GLN A 737 13.88 11.23 -6.89
N LEU A 738 13.95 10.88 -8.16
CA LEU A 738 13.34 11.67 -9.20
C LEU A 738 11.86 11.39 -8.98
N GLU A 739 11.25 12.16 -8.07
CA GLU A 739 9.88 12.59 -8.30
C GLU A 739 9.79 12.89 -9.78
N MET A 740 8.91 12.16 -10.48
CA MET A 740 8.51 12.53 -11.82
C MET A 740 7.99 13.96 -11.73
N ALA A 741 8.85 14.94 -12.02
CA ALA A 741 8.43 16.31 -12.18
C ALA A 741 7.29 16.26 -13.19
N SER A 742 6.12 16.81 -12.83
CA SER A 742 5.01 16.85 -13.77
C SER A 742 5.52 17.45 -15.08
N VAL A 743 5.14 16.83 -16.20
CA VAL A 743 5.59 17.18 -17.56
C VAL A 743 5.43 18.69 -17.82
N ASP A 744 4.47 19.32 -17.13
CA ASP A 744 4.14 20.76 -17.16
C ASP A 744 5.28 21.68 -16.66
N HIS A 745 6.09 21.22 -15.70
CA HIS A 745 7.19 22.03 -15.15
C HIS A 745 8.45 21.95 -16.01
N ALA A 746 8.67 20.84 -16.73
CA ALA A 746 9.86 20.62 -17.54
C ALA A 746 9.98 21.64 -18.70
N ALA A 747 8.87 21.94 -19.38
CA ALA A 747 8.82 22.94 -20.44
C ALA A 747 9.13 24.35 -19.92
N SER A 748 8.62 24.69 -18.74
CA SER A 748 8.83 25.99 -18.09
C SER A 748 10.28 26.19 -17.65
N TYR A 749 10.93 25.17 -17.09
CA TYR A 749 12.36 25.23 -16.75
C TYR A 749 13.27 25.30 -17.99
N ALA A 750 12.94 24.57 -19.06
CA ALA A 750 13.67 24.67 -20.33
C ALA A 750 13.59 26.08 -20.94
N ALA A 751 12.42 26.74 -20.88
CA ALA A 751 12.24 28.11 -21.34
C ALA A 751 13.03 29.13 -20.49
N LEU A 752 13.07 28.96 -19.17
CA LEU A 752 13.85 29.82 -18.26
C LEU A 752 15.36 29.73 -18.52
N ILE A 753 15.86 28.55 -18.86
CA ILE A 753 17.28 28.32 -19.16
C ILE A 753 17.67 28.95 -20.51
N LEU A 754 16.81 28.83 -21.52
CA LEU A 754 17.00 29.51 -22.81
C LEU A 754 16.99 31.04 -22.64
N ALA A 755 16.10 31.57 -21.79
CA ALA A 755 16.03 32.99 -21.46
C ALA A 755 17.28 33.49 -20.72
N ASP A 756 17.81 32.71 -19.76
CA ASP A 756 19.00 33.10 -19.00
C ASP A 756 20.26 33.18 -19.89
N ASP A 757 20.35 32.30 -20.89
CA ASP A 757 21.44 32.23 -21.85
C ASP A 757 21.30 33.19 -23.05
N GLY A 758 20.23 33.98 -23.10
CA GLY A 758 19.96 34.92 -24.19
C GLY A 758 19.68 34.23 -25.53
N VAL A 759 19.25 32.98 -25.51
CA VAL A 759 18.91 32.18 -26.70
C VAL A 759 17.41 32.26 -26.94
N GLU A 760 17.00 32.52 -28.18
CA GLU A 760 15.58 32.60 -28.54
C GLU A 760 14.84 31.29 -28.20
N ILE A 761 13.73 31.44 -27.47
CA ILE A 761 12.89 30.35 -26.96
C ILE A 761 12.00 29.84 -28.10
N THR A 762 12.39 28.73 -28.72
CA THR A 762 11.61 28.07 -29.78
C THR A 762 11.19 26.67 -29.36
N SER A 763 10.07 26.18 -29.90
CA SER A 763 9.52 24.85 -29.58
C SER A 763 10.55 23.74 -29.77
N ASP A 764 11.31 23.78 -30.87
CA ASP A 764 12.33 22.76 -31.17
C ASP A 764 13.45 22.72 -30.13
N LYS A 765 13.82 23.86 -29.55
CA LYS A 765 14.88 23.94 -28.54
C LYS A 765 14.40 23.51 -27.16
N ILE A 766 13.12 23.75 -26.84
CA ILE A 766 12.49 23.24 -25.62
C ILE A 766 12.44 21.70 -25.68
N LEU A 767 11.96 21.12 -26.79
CA LEU A 767 11.91 19.66 -26.98
C LEU A 767 13.30 19.01 -26.95
N LEU A 768 14.31 19.70 -27.50
CA LEU A 768 15.69 19.20 -27.50
C LEU A 768 16.32 19.23 -26.10
N LEU A 769 16.00 20.24 -25.27
CA LEU A 769 16.45 20.32 -23.88
C LEU A 769 15.74 19.31 -22.97
N THR A 770 14.42 19.14 -23.12
CA THR A 770 13.66 18.14 -22.34
C THR A 770 14.03 16.73 -22.75
N GLY A 771 14.25 16.48 -24.05
CA GLY A 771 14.73 15.19 -24.55
C GLY A 771 16.15 14.85 -24.07
N ALA A 772 17.06 15.84 -24.02
CA ALA A 772 18.39 15.65 -23.43
C ALA A 772 18.36 15.41 -21.91
N ALA A 773 17.29 15.84 -21.23
CA ALA A 773 17.04 15.60 -19.81
C ALA A 773 16.26 14.30 -19.53
N GLY A 774 15.93 13.51 -20.57
CA GLY A 774 15.20 12.25 -20.43
C GLY A 774 13.70 12.42 -20.18
N VAL A 775 13.12 13.58 -20.47
CA VAL A 775 11.69 13.88 -20.31
C VAL A 775 11.03 14.00 -21.69
N GLU A 776 10.11 13.07 -22.00
CA GLU A 776 9.29 13.14 -23.21
C GLU A 776 8.18 14.20 -23.03
N LEU A 777 8.28 15.29 -23.80
CA LEU A 777 7.32 16.39 -23.83
C LEU A 777 6.58 16.35 -25.16
N GLU A 778 5.24 16.35 -25.15
CA GLU A 778 4.49 16.42 -26.40
C GLU A 778 4.73 17.76 -27.11
N PRO A 779 4.95 17.76 -28.45
CA PRO A 779 5.27 18.97 -29.22
C PRO A 779 4.25 20.11 -29.11
N ILE A 780 3.01 19.81 -28.72
CA ILE A 780 1.95 20.81 -28.56
C ILE A 780 2.24 21.77 -27.40
N TRP A 781 2.80 21.27 -26.29
CA TRP A 781 3.11 22.07 -25.11
C TRP A 781 4.31 22.98 -25.32
N ALA A 782 5.35 22.47 -26.00
CA ALA A 782 6.51 23.27 -26.40
C ALA A 782 6.11 24.41 -27.35
N ASN A 783 5.19 24.15 -28.29
CA ASN A 783 4.68 25.15 -29.21
C ASN A 783 3.80 26.21 -28.52
N LEU A 784 2.92 25.79 -27.61
CA LEU A 784 2.04 26.69 -26.86
C LEU A 784 2.87 27.65 -26.00
N LEU A 785 3.88 27.13 -25.30
CA LEU A 785 4.76 27.91 -24.43
C LEU A 785 5.68 28.85 -25.22
N ALA A 786 6.28 28.37 -26.32
CA ALA A 786 7.08 29.21 -27.19
C ALA A 786 6.26 30.39 -27.74
N LYS A 787 5.02 30.15 -28.19
CA LYS A 787 4.11 31.21 -28.65
C LYS A 787 3.68 32.17 -27.55
N ALA A 788 3.43 31.68 -26.33
CA ALA A 788 3.03 32.52 -25.20
C ALA A 788 4.14 33.49 -24.73
N LEU A 789 5.40 33.15 -25.02
CA LEU A 789 6.60 33.91 -24.63
C LEU A 789 7.16 34.78 -25.78
N VAL A 790 6.58 34.75 -26.98
CA VAL A 790 6.98 35.65 -28.08
C VAL A 790 6.71 37.11 -27.68
N GLY A 791 7.75 37.93 -27.70
CA GLY A 791 7.66 39.37 -27.43
C GLY A 791 7.55 39.77 -25.96
N LYS A 792 7.70 38.84 -25.02
CA LYS A 792 7.70 39.11 -23.57
C LYS A 792 9.11 38.97 -22.99
N ASP A 793 9.54 39.92 -22.16
CA ASP A 793 10.78 39.79 -21.39
C ASP A 793 10.53 38.89 -20.17
N VAL A 794 11.07 37.67 -20.23
CA VAL A 794 10.92 36.66 -19.18
C VAL A 794 11.58 37.10 -17.87
N ARG A 795 12.61 37.96 -17.91
CA ARG A 795 13.27 38.49 -16.70
C ARG A 795 12.40 39.54 -16.00
N GLU A 796 11.68 40.36 -16.76
CA GLU A 796 10.75 41.36 -16.22
C GLU A 796 9.50 40.72 -15.58
N LEU A 797 9.01 39.63 -16.17
CA LEU A 797 7.91 38.83 -15.62
C LEU A 797 8.24 38.23 -14.25
N LEU A 798 9.48 37.77 -14.04
CA LEU A 798 9.92 37.17 -12.78
C LEU A 798 10.13 38.22 -11.67
N SER A 799 10.56 39.44 -12.02
CA SER A 799 10.73 40.53 -11.05
C SER A 799 9.42 41.10 -10.49
N ASN A 800 8.28 40.80 -11.12
CA ASN A 800 6.96 41.29 -10.70
C ASN A 800 6.11 40.26 -9.93
N VAL A 801 6.62 39.05 -9.70
CA VAL A 801 5.92 38.01 -8.91
C VAL A 801 6.07 38.32 -7.41
N GLY A 802 5.24 39.24 -6.92
CA GLY A 802 5.24 39.64 -5.50
C GLY A 802 4.40 40.86 -5.15
N SER A 803 3.83 41.58 -6.13
CA SER A 803 2.89 42.68 -5.85
C SER A 803 1.48 42.29 -6.29
N GLY A 804 0.62 41.99 -5.32
CA GLY A 804 -0.82 41.89 -5.55
C GLY A 804 -1.41 43.29 -5.75
N GLY A 805 -2.22 43.47 -6.79
CA GLY A 805 -2.97 44.71 -6.99
C GLY A 805 -3.72 44.75 -8.31
N GLY A 806 -5.04 44.51 -8.24
CA GLY A 806 -6.10 45.11 -9.05
C GLY A 806 -5.98 45.07 -10.57
N ALA A 807 -6.95 44.40 -11.22
CA ALA A 807 -7.22 44.62 -12.64
C ALA A 807 -7.42 46.12 -12.95
N PRO A 808 -6.82 46.64 -14.03
CA PRO A 808 -7.38 47.76 -14.75
C PRO A 808 -7.81 47.34 -16.16
N ALA A 809 -8.98 47.85 -16.52
CA ALA A 809 -9.64 47.67 -17.79
C ALA A 809 -8.75 48.02 -18.99
N ALA A 810 -8.93 47.25 -20.06
CA ALA A 810 -8.45 47.61 -21.39
C ALA A 810 -9.21 48.84 -21.90
N ALA A 811 -8.48 49.92 -22.21
CA ALA A 811 -8.89 50.89 -23.20
C ALA A 811 -7.68 51.32 -24.03
N ALA A 812 -7.91 51.33 -25.34
CA ALA A 812 -6.94 51.35 -26.42
C ALA A 812 -6.33 52.74 -26.71
N GLY A 813 -5.17 52.72 -27.38
CA GLY A 813 -4.60 53.80 -28.19
C GLY A 813 -3.15 53.47 -28.53
N GLY A 814 -2.63 53.43 -29.76
CA GLY A 814 -3.11 53.97 -31.04
C GLY A 814 -1.98 54.81 -31.67
N ALA A 815 -1.35 54.31 -32.74
CA ALA A 815 -0.47 55.03 -33.68
C ALA A 815 -0.72 54.35 -35.05
N THR A 816 -1.02 54.99 -36.18
CA THR A 816 -0.84 56.36 -36.67
C THR A 816 -1.77 56.60 -37.88
N ALA A 817 -2.17 57.85 -38.05
CA ALA A 817 -2.44 58.58 -39.31
C ALA A 817 -3.52 58.08 -40.29
N ALA A 818 -4.67 58.78 -40.30
CA ALA A 818 -5.23 59.41 -41.51
C ALA A 818 -6.35 60.43 -41.17
N ALA A 819 -6.22 61.62 -41.74
CA ALA A 819 -7.27 62.60 -42.10
C ALA A 819 -8.16 63.25 -41.01
N GLY A 820 -7.81 64.49 -40.64
CA GLY A 820 -8.63 65.68 -40.95
C GLY A 820 -9.82 66.07 -40.06
N GLY A 821 -9.63 67.15 -39.27
CA GLY A 821 -10.58 68.28 -39.19
C GLY A 821 -11.44 68.43 -37.92
N ALA A 822 -11.18 69.53 -37.18
CA ALA A 822 -12.11 70.46 -36.48
C ALA A 822 -13.22 69.90 -35.56
N ALA A 823 -13.66 70.50 -34.44
CA ALA A 823 -13.33 71.67 -33.64
C ALA A 823 -14.20 71.61 -32.34
N GLU A 824 -13.81 72.42 -31.35
CA GLU A 824 -14.63 72.99 -30.25
C GLU A 824 -15.17 72.16 -29.06
N ALA A 825 -14.96 72.77 -27.89
CA ALA A 825 -15.50 72.52 -26.54
C ALA A 825 -16.97 73.05 -26.43
N PRO A 826 -17.66 73.23 -25.26
CA PRO A 826 -17.24 73.10 -23.84
C PRO A 826 -18.31 72.63 -22.78
N LYS A 827 -17.85 72.53 -21.51
CA LYS A 827 -18.41 72.99 -20.19
C LYS A 827 -19.70 72.44 -19.52
N GLU A 828 -19.56 72.29 -18.18
CA GLU A 828 -20.45 72.62 -16.99
C GLU A 828 -21.88 72.02 -16.95
N GLU A 829 -22.58 71.74 -15.83
CA GLU A 829 -22.52 72.01 -14.38
C GLU A 829 -23.54 71.10 -13.63
N GLU A 830 -23.31 70.92 -12.32
CA GLU A 830 -24.18 70.75 -11.11
C GLU A 830 -25.68 70.29 -11.05
N LYS A 831 -25.95 69.54 -9.94
CA LYS A 831 -27.01 69.66 -8.88
C LYS A 831 -28.29 68.76 -8.78
N GLU A 832 -28.43 68.18 -7.56
CA GLU A 832 -29.58 67.99 -6.60
C GLU A 832 -30.86 67.19 -6.97
N GLU A 833 -31.19 66.11 -6.22
CA GLU A 833 -32.28 65.92 -5.18
C GLU A 833 -33.73 66.01 -5.74
N GLU A 834 -34.71 65.11 -5.52
CA GLU A 834 -35.31 64.57 -4.28
C GLU A 834 -36.33 63.42 -4.62
N LYS A 835 -36.61 62.50 -3.67
CA LYS A 835 -37.89 61.81 -3.23
C LYS A 835 -38.96 61.35 -4.26
N GLU A 836 -39.81 60.31 -4.10
CA GLU A 836 -40.47 59.72 -2.93
C GLU A 836 -41.16 58.35 -3.27
N GLU A 837 -41.36 57.53 -2.24
CA GLU A 837 -42.23 56.34 -1.99
C GLU A 837 -43.39 55.91 -2.92
N SER A 838 -43.59 54.58 -3.02
CA SER A 838 -44.84 53.91 -2.60
C SER A 838 -44.66 52.40 -2.39
N ASP A 839 -44.98 51.93 -1.18
CA ASP A 839 -45.14 50.53 -0.72
C ASP A 839 -46.47 49.89 -1.17
N ASP A 840 -46.48 48.55 -1.24
CA ASP A 840 -47.56 47.59 -0.86
C ASP A 840 -47.33 46.25 -1.60
N ASP A 841 -47.43 45.02 -1.07
CA ASP A 841 -47.46 44.42 0.26
C ASP A 841 -47.50 42.86 0.03
N MET A 842 -47.12 42.09 1.05
CA MET A 842 -47.44 40.67 1.32
C MET A 842 -46.66 39.51 0.63
N GLY A 843 -45.64 39.02 1.34
CA GLY A 843 -45.87 37.82 2.17
C GLY A 843 -45.12 36.51 1.84
N PHE A 844 -44.43 36.00 2.87
CA PHE A 844 -44.00 34.61 3.15
C PHE A 844 -42.86 34.04 2.27
N GLY A 845 -41.86 33.34 2.80
CA GLY A 845 -41.60 32.81 4.12
C GLY A 845 -40.21 32.17 4.10
N LEU A 846 -39.48 32.39 5.18
CA LEU A 846 -38.10 32.01 5.40
C LEU A 846 -38.04 30.53 5.81
N PHE A 847 -37.81 29.63 4.84
CA PHE A 847 -37.11 28.34 4.95
C PHE A 847 -36.81 27.85 3.52
N ASP A 848 -35.71 28.33 2.95
CA ASP A 848 -34.67 27.52 2.30
C ASP A 848 -33.36 28.33 2.34
#